data_AF-A0A4V2WZW5-F1
#
_entry.id   AF-A0A4V2WZW5-F1
#
_cell.length_a   1.000
_cell.length_b   1.000
_cell.length_c   1.000
_cell.angle_alpha   90.00
_cell.angle_beta   90.00
_cell.angle_gamma   90.00
#
_symmetry.space_group_name_H-M   'P 1'
#
loop_
_entity.id
_entity.type
_entity.pdbx_description
1 polymer ?
#
loop_
_entity_poly.entity_id
_entity_poly.type
_entity_poly.pdbx_seq_one_letter_code
_entity_poly.pdbx_strand_id
1 'polypeptide(L)'
;MYFNENEISRIKSASDGRLLDVVQDFRELRKSGKDYVCECPKCRSAKKFTVSPGKNLFKCFSCQIGGEGAVSYLMNIEGYGYTDALEYLAKKFCVLLDPHPDKPAGKPVQKMKKGSKAAKGLDTGSYCARMLAASGLTFEDVTASVYKTDDTKSVFQCRTFKPGTIDERGMLTAKGDDVIIEYYDLDGLPVRYVQKDNKRRAAGEMKEYYRIRWQFPEMHLDKDGKPFKYKSPRGSGTPIYIPEKIRTAFKSGTRIDRLYIQEGEKKAEKACKHGIPSIAVSGIQNLGNNGSLPEDFVRIVTGCQVREVAFVFDSDWDDISSNIKINDPVEKRPRNFYSAARNFKEYMRSLKNRDIYLEIFVGHIRKNDAGDKGLDDLLANTLLGKEDELAADFDYACNDKKGSGQYVEMFKITGFTDHRLMELWCLHSHEAFAERHKDLLKNLPEFLFNRYRWKFDEDGKVVSAQPFDADEQFWRVVKRNEGKDNERSDYEFCYVNSQNFLQNRGFGRLRRQDKSFLFIHLEPPLVRSLEASDVRDYLFQFAKHNCCVGVNEMLIKGVSQYVGPDKLSLLEYIQPDFIKPSRDGQYFYFDKSCWLVTRDSVKEMGYENISHHIWEEQRRDYPAKYLGKQLVTFRKDADTYSYELTEDGHRCHYLQFLINASNFTWRKKSGEVTPEEENENHIHLLSKLCAIGYMLMEAKDSNVARAVIGMDGKQSEVGESNGRSGKSLIGELMRNVMPIAYIPGKNSDIFKDQFVWNDVMEKTKLVFIDDVLQNFNFEFLFPNITGDWSVNYKGGRRITLSFSQSPKIYIATNHAIRGTGSSFTDRQWLLAFSDFYNESHKPVDDFGALFFTEWDFDQWNLCWNLLANCIQLYLTFGVVQAPGERLEERKLRQEIGETFISWADEYFSAPEHIGCRLVKKELFDALCLYDPAQRKYNTPASFKKKFVMYCKWKGFVFNPQKYDSKTGLPYQVDKDGRPVVDDKSGGVEYFTVGTGKEIIQPGEDPLDPDLPGNLRLDY
;
A
#
# COMPACT_ATOMS: atom_id res chain seq x y z
N MET A 1 -25.94 -12.92 -27.00
CA MET A 1 -24.72 -13.03 -27.82
C MET A 1 -23.52 -12.75 -26.93
N TYR A 2 -22.38 -13.40 -27.13
CA TYR A 2 -21.14 -13.13 -26.39
C TYR A 2 -20.06 -12.77 -27.41
N PHE A 3 -19.56 -11.55 -27.38
CA PHE A 3 -18.46 -11.11 -28.26
C PHE A 3 -17.13 -11.53 -27.64
N ASN A 4 -16.23 -12.11 -28.41
CA ASN A 4 -14.86 -12.38 -27.96
C ASN A 4 -14.04 -11.07 -27.90
N GLU A 5 -12.91 -11.07 -27.19
CA GLU A 5 -12.10 -9.85 -27.01
C GLU A 5 -11.61 -9.24 -28.34
N ASN A 6 -11.33 -10.08 -29.35
CA ASN A 6 -10.94 -9.62 -30.68
C ASN A 6 -12.09 -8.94 -31.42
N GLU A 7 -13.32 -9.45 -31.31
CA GLU A 7 -14.53 -8.84 -31.87
C GLU A 7 -14.84 -7.51 -31.19
N ILE A 8 -14.76 -7.45 -29.86
CA ILE A 8 -14.96 -6.21 -29.09
C ILE A 8 -13.94 -5.16 -29.53
N SER A 9 -12.67 -5.55 -29.67
CA SER A 9 -11.61 -4.66 -30.15
C SER A 9 -11.91 -4.14 -31.55
N ARG A 10 -12.25 -5.02 -32.50
CA ARG A 10 -12.61 -4.64 -33.88
C ARG A 10 -13.82 -3.72 -33.95
N ILE A 11 -14.86 -3.97 -33.14
CA ILE A 11 -16.07 -3.13 -33.08
C ILE A 11 -15.72 -1.75 -32.51
N LYS A 12 -14.96 -1.69 -31.41
CA LYS A 12 -14.55 -0.43 -30.79
C LYS A 12 -13.69 0.39 -31.74
N SER A 13 -12.67 -0.22 -32.36
CA SER A 13 -11.82 0.43 -33.36
C SER A 13 -12.61 0.95 -34.56
N ALA A 14 -13.62 0.22 -35.03
CA ALA A 14 -14.47 0.68 -36.15
C ALA A 14 -15.36 1.88 -35.77
N SER A 15 -15.77 1.97 -34.50
CA SER A 15 -16.61 3.05 -33.98
C SER A 15 -15.86 4.26 -33.46
N ASP A 16 -14.53 4.17 -33.32
CA ASP A 16 -13.71 5.22 -32.73
C ASP A 16 -13.69 6.49 -33.62
N GLY A 17 -13.79 7.66 -32.98
CA GLY A 17 -13.96 8.95 -33.66
C GLY A 17 -15.26 9.14 -34.46
N ARG A 18 -16.17 8.15 -34.47
CA ARG A 18 -17.44 8.18 -35.25
C ARG A 18 -18.69 8.39 -34.40
N LEU A 19 -18.56 9.05 -33.24
CA LEU A 19 -19.69 9.38 -32.37
C LEU A 19 -20.78 10.16 -33.12
N LEU A 20 -20.40 11.13 -33.96
CA LEU A 20 -21.36 11.94 -34.70
C LEU A 20 -22.28 11.06 -35.58
N ASP A 21 -21.68 10.11 -36.31
CA ASP A 21 -22.41 9.21 -37.19
C ASP A 21 -23.45 8.43 -36.40
N VAL A 22 -23.10 7.93 -35.21
CA VAL A 22 -23.99 7.14 -34.36
C VAL A 22 -25.13 7.98 -33.81
N VAL A 23 -24.87 9.21 -33.34
CA VAL A 23 -25.91 10.09 -32.79
C VAL A 23 -26.94 10.49 -33.86
N GLN A 24 -26.49 10.65 -35.11
CA GLN A 24 -27.35 11.05 -36.23
C GLN A 24 -28.44 10.02 -36.59
N ASP A 25 -28.28 8.75 -36.20
CA ASP A 25 -29.35 7.76 -36.41
C ASP A 25 -30.57 8.00 -35.52
N PHE A 26 -30.35 8.63 -34.36
CA PHE A 26 -31.39 8.79 -33.33
C PHE A 26 -31.95 10.22 -33.28
N ARG A 27 -31.17 11.21 -33.76
CA ARG A 27 -31.48 12.63 -33.58
C ARG A 27 -31.00 13.46 -34.76
N GLU A 28 -31.83 14.42 -35.17
CA GLU A 28 -31.37 15.51 -36.03
C GLU A 28 -30.50 16.51 -35.24
N LEU A 29 -29.30 16.75 -35.74
CA LEU A 29 -28.32 17.64 -35.13
C LEU A 29 -28.22 18.95 -35.92
N ARG A 30 -28.21 20.09 -35.23
CA ARG A 30 -27.90 21.39 -35.86
C ARG A 30 -26.46 21.77 -35.59
N LYS A 31 -25.73 22.18 -36.64
CA LYS A 31 -24.34 22.62 -36.51
C LYS A 31 -24.26 23.95 -35.75
N SER A 32 -23.37 24.02 -34.78
CA SER A 32 -23.10 25.20 -33.95
C SER A 32 -21.58 25.36 -33.79
N GLY A 33 -20.96 26.08 -34.73
CA GLY A 33 -19.50 26.20 -34.78
C GLY A 33 -18.82 24.88 -35.18
N LYS A 34 -17.87 24.43 -34.36
CA LYS A 34 -17.17 23.14 -34.52
C LYS A 34 -17.95 21.94 -33.94
N ASP A 35 -18.99 22.22 -33.16
CA ASP A 35 -19.82 21.24 -32.48
C ASP A 35 -21.22 21.15 -33.09
N TYR A 36 -21.99 20.18 -32.62
CA TYR A 36 -23.37 19.93 -33.01
C TYR A 36 -24.27 20.01 -31.78
N VAL A 37 -25.47 20.58 -31.92
CA VAL A 37 -26.42 20.73 -30.82
C VAL A 37 -27.81 20.20 -31.18
N CYS A 38 -28.49 19.62 -30.21
CA CYS A 38 -29.90 19.23 -30.30
C CYS A 38 -30.62 19.38 -28.96
N GLU A 39 -31.92 19.04 -28.96
CA GLU A 39 -32.70 18.89 -27.75
C GLU A 39 -32.24 17.66 -26.96
N CYS A 40 -32.09 17.80 -25.64
CA CYS A 40 -31.61 16.69 -24.82
C CYS A 40 -32.66 15.55 -24.75
N PRO A 41 -32.28 14.30 -25.10
CA PRO A 41 -33.15 13.13 -25.02
C PRO A 41 -33.71 12.83 -23.62
N LYS A 42 -32.99 13.22 -22.56
CA LYS A 42 -33.37 12.94 -21.17
C LYS A 42 -34.18 14.07 -20.54
N CYS A 43 -33.67 15.30 -20.60
CA CYS A 43 -34.29 16.44 -19.91
C CYS A 43 -35.09 17.38 -20.83
N ARG A 44 -35.18 17.09 -22.13
CA ARG A 44 -35.93 17.88 -23.14
C ARG A 44 -35.56 19.37 -23.21
N SER A 45 -34.37 19.72 -22.73
CA SER A 45 -33.89 21.10 -22.79
C SER A 45 -33.47 21.46 -24.22
N ALA A 46 -34.07 22.51 -24.77
CA ALA A 46 -33.85 22.94 -26.15
C ALA A 46 -32.40 23.42 -26.38
N LYS A 47 -31.71 22.82 -27.35
CA LYS A 47 -30.34 23.17 -27.80
C LYS A 47 -29.26 23.15 -26.71
N LYS A 48 -29.39 22.29 -25.70
CA LYS A 48 -28.39 22.14 -24.61
C LYS A 48 -27.61 20.84 -24.64
N PHE A 49 -27.97 19.90 -25.54
CA PHE A 49 -27.20 18.68 -25.76
C PHE A 49 -26.20 18.92 -26.88
N THR A 50 -24.92 18.93 -26.54
CA THR A 50 -23.81 19.21 -27.46
C THR A 50 -23.03 17.93 -27.74
N VAL A 51 -22.72 17.69 -29.02
CA VAL A 51 -21.84 16.63 -29.50
C VAL A 51 -20.63 17.28 -30.14
N SER A 52 -19.44 16.93 -29.69
CA SER A 52 -18.16 17.44 -30.16
C SER A 52 -17.39 16.33 -30.89
N PRO A 53 -17.49 16.23 -32.22
CA PRO A 53 -16.86 15.14 -32.98
C PRO A 53 -15.34 15.13 -32.82
N GLY A 54 -14.70 16.31 -32.86
CA GLY A 54 -13.24 16.42 -32.71
C GLY A 54 -12.71 16.03 -31.32
N LYS A 55 -13.59 15.92 -30.31
CA LYS A 55 -13.24 15.42 -28.98
C LYS A 55 -13.86 14.06 -28.67
N ASN A 56 -14.62 13.48 -29.60
CA ASN A 56 -15.40 12.27 -29.42
C ASN A 56 -16.30 12.26 -28.15
N LEU A 57 -16.87 13.42 -27.78
CA LEU A 57 -17.64 13.62 -26.54
C LEU A 57 -19.07 14.09 -26.82
N PHE A 58 -19.99 13.76 -25.93
CA PHE A 58 -21.32 14.38 -25.85
C PHE A 58 -21.62 14.84 -24.41
N LYS A 59 -22.34 15.96 -24.27
CA LYS A 59 -22.77 16.47 -22.97
C LYS A 59 -24.03 17.32 -23.07
N CYS A 60 -24.95 17.12 -22.13
CA CYS A 60 -26.04 18.06 -21.87
C CYS A 60 -25.61 19.08 -20.82
N PHE A 61 -25.62 20.36 -21.17
CA PHE A 61 -25.30 21.44 -20.22
C PHE A 61 -26.43 21.75 -19.22
N SER A 62 -27.61 21.12 -19.36
CA SER A 62 -28.71 21.27 -18.41
C SER A 62 -28.70 20.18 -17.34
N CYS A 63 -28.78 18.90 -17.72
CA CYS A 63 -28.83 17.77 -16.77
C CYS A 63 -27.47 17.11 -16.52
N GLN A 64 -26.37 17.69 -17.02
CA GLN A 64 -24.99 17.22 -16.89
C GLN A 64 -24.70 15.80 -17.42
N ILE A 65 -25.68 15.12 -18.02
CA ILE A 65 -25.46 13.80 -18.64
C ILE A 65 -24.48 13.94 -19.80
N GLY A 66 -23.44 13.11 -19.83
CA GLY A 66 -22.42 13.13 -20.86
C GLY A 66 -21.62 11.84 -20.87
N GLY A 67 -20.76 11.71 -21.87
CA GLY A 67 -19.95 10.52 -22.06
C GLY A 67 -19.01 10.65 -23.25
N GLU A 68 -18.12 9.67 -23.38
CA GLU A 68 -17.08 9.60 -24.41
C GLU A 68 -17.34 8.41 -25.34
N GLY A 69 -17.32 8.68 -26.64
CA GLY A 69 -17.48 7.68 -27.70
C GLY A 69 -18.90 7.14 -27.89
N ALA A 70 -19.06 6.41 -28.99
CA ALA A 70 -20.35 5.88 -29.44
C ALA A 70 -20.98 4.86 -28.48
N VAL A 71 -20.16 4.01 -27.85
CA VAL A 71 -20.65 3.01 -26.87
C VAL A 71 -21.28 3.70 -25.67
N SER A 72 -20.62 4.72 -25.11
CA SER A 72 -21.15 5.49 -23.98
C SER A 72 -22.45 6.21 -24.34
N TYR A 73 -22.57 6.72 -25.57
CA TYR A 73 -23.81 7.34 -26.04
C TYR A 73 -24.97 6.33 -26.08
N LEU A 74 -24.79 5.17 -26.72
CA LEU A 74 -25.83 4.15 -26.82
C LEU A 74 -26.28 3.66 -25.43
N MET A 75 -25.35 3.55 -24.49
CA MET A 75 -25.68 3.11 -23.13
C MET A 75 -26.36 4.20 -22.31
N ASN A 76 -25.74 5.38 -22.18
CA ASN A 76 -26.20 6.42 -21.26
C ASN A 76 -27.41 7.18 -21.80
N ILE A 77 -27.52 7.32 -23.12
CA ILE A 77 -28.59 8.07 -23.78
C ILE A 77 -29.70 7.14 -24.25
N GLU A 78 -29.39 6.18 -25.10
CA GLU A 78 -30.39 5.29 -25.72
C GLU A 78 -30.77 4.08 -24.83
N GLY A 79 -30.02 3.84 -23.74
CA GLY A 79 -30.35 2.81 -22.74
C GLY A 79 -29.99 1.38 -23.16
N TYR A 80 -29.08 1.22 -24.12
CA TYR A 80 -28.66 -0.08 -24.62
C TYR A 80 -27.81 -0.81 -23.57
N GLY A 81 -27.98 -2.13 -23.46
CA GLY A 81 -26.98 -2.96 -22.79
C GLY A 81 -25.66 -2.93 -23.55
N TYR A 82 -24.53 -3.18 -22.89
CA TYR A 82 -23.21 -3.13 -23.53
C TYR A 82 -23.11 -4.07 -24.76
N THR A 83 -23.68 -5.27 -24.68
CA THR A 83 -23.74 -6.21 -25.81
C THR A 83 -24.62 -5.70 -26.95
N ASP A 84 -25.76 -5.09 -26.62
CA ASP A 84 -26.69 -4.54 -27.63
C ASP A 84 -26.07 -3.33 -28.32
N ALA A 85 -25.30 -2.52 -27.58
CA ALA A 85 -24.53 -1.40 -28.11
C ALA A 85 -23.42 -1.90 -29.05
N LEU A 86 -22.70 -2.96 -28.70
CA LEU A 86 -21.71 -3.57 -29.58
C LEU A 86 -22.34 -4.19 -30.83
N GLU A 87 -23.49 -4.86 -30.70
CA GLU A 87 -24.22 -5.42 -31.84
C GLU A 87 -24.70 -4.32 -32.79
N TYR A 88 -25.21 -3.22 -32.25
CA TYR A 88 -25.59 -2.04 -33.02
C TYR A 88 -24.41 -1.48 -33.82
N LEU A 89 -23.27 -1.30 -33.15
CA LEU A 89 -22.06 -0.76 -33.78
C LEU A 89 -21.47 -1.72 -34.81
N ALA A 90 -21.49 -3.03 -34.53
CA ALA A 90 -21.06 -4.06 -35.49
C ALA A 90 -21.90 -4.02 -36.77
N LYS A 91 -23.22 -3.92 -36.64
CA LYS A 91 -24.14 -3.79 -37.80
C LYS A 91 -23.93 -2.47 -38.54
N LYS A 92 -23.84 -1.36 -37.81
CA LYS A 92 -23.69 -0.02 -38.40
C LYS A 92 -22.38 0.16 -39.16
N PHE A 93 -21.27 -0.34 -38.61
CA PHE A 93 -19.95 -0.22 -39.22
C PHE A 93 -19.52 -1.46 -40.00
N CYS A 94 -20.47 -2.36 -40.29
CA CYS A 94 -20.27 -3.59 -41.07
C CYS A 94 -19.08 -4.43 -40.60
N VAL A 95 -18.90 -4.55 -39.28
CA VAL A 95 -17.85 -5.39 -38.70
C VAL A 95 -18.28 -6.85 -38.78
N LEU A 96 -17.59 -7.63 -39.61
CA LEU A 96 -17.81 -9.07 -39.74
C LEU A 96 -17.53 -9.77 -38.41
N LEU A 97 -18.57 -10.38 -37.84
CA LEU A 97 -18.52 -11.22 -36.65
C LEU A 97 -18.27 -12.67 -37.07
N ASP A 98 -17.53 -13.42 -36.26
CA ASP A 98 -17.27 -14.83 -36.56
C ASP A 98 -18.55 -15.65 -36.27
N PRO A 99 -18.82 -16.73 -37.03
CA PRO A 99 -19.99 -17.57 -36.80
C PRO A 99 -19.89 -18.24 -35.42
N HIS A 100 -20.76 -17.83 -34.50
CA HIS A 100 -20.93 -18.52 -33.22
C HIS A 100 -21.72 -19.83 -33.41
N PRO A 101 -21.43 -20.90 -32.63
CA PRO A 101 -22.33 -22.04 -32.55
C PRO A 101 -23.68 -21.59 -31.98
N ASP A 102 -24.77 -21.88 -32.69
CA ASP A 102 -26.13 -21.58 -32.25
C ASP A 102 -26.41 -22.24 -30.89
N LYS A 103 -26.81 -21.44 -29.89
CA LYS A 103 -27.44 -21.97 -28.69
C LYS A 103 -28.83 -22.52 -29.04
N PRO A 104 -29.24 -23.67 -28.50
CA PRO A 104 -30.62 -24.13 -28.62
C PRO A 104 -31.57 -23.08 -28.03
N ALA A 105 -32.65 -22.77 -28.75
CA ALA A 105 -33.64 -21.79 -28.36
C ALA A 105 -34.21 -22.10 -26.97
N GLY A 106 -33.92 -21.24 -25.99
CA GLY A 106 -34.56 -21.29 -24.68
C GLY A 106 -36.07 -21.08 -24.83
N LYS A 107 -36.87 -22.03 -24.35
CA LYS A 107 -38.34 -21.92 -24.33
C LYS A 107 -38.77 -20.66 -23.55
N PRO A 108 -39.88 -20.00 -23.96
CA PRO A 108 -40.33 -18.78 -23.32
C PRO A 108 -40.74 -19.03 -21.87
N VAL A 109 -40.04 -18.39 -20.94
CA VAL A 109 -40.45 -18.28 -19.54
C VAL A 109 -41.78 -17.52 -19.49
N GLN A 110 -42.80 -18.11 -18.85
CA GLN A 110 -44.10 -17.46 -18.64
C GLN A 110 -43.92 -16.10 -17.95
N LYS A 111 -44.26 -15.02 -18.65
CA LYS A 111 -44.33 -13.67 -18.07
C LYS A 111 -45.44 -13.61 -17.01
N MET A 112 -45.07 -13.49 -15.74
CA MET A 112 -46.03 -13.16 -14.67
C MET A 112 -46.58 -11.74 -14.86
N LYS A 113 -47.90 -11.57 -14.67
CA LYS A 113 -48.63 -10.30 -14.86
C LYS A 113 -48.27 -9.27 -13.78
N LYS A 114 -47.90 -8.06 -14.23
CA LYS A 114 -47.40 -6.88 -13.49
C LYS A 114 -48.38 -6.19 -12.50
N GLY A 115 -49.59 -6.71 -12.29
CA GLY A 115 -50.71 -5.91 -11.80
C GLY A 115 -50.85 -5.69 -10.29
N SER A 116 -50.39 -6.59 -9.41
CA SER A 116 -50.83 -6.56 -8.00
C SER A 116 -49.74 -6.63 -6.92
N LYS A 117 -48.44 -6.57 -7.27
CA LYS A 117 -47.34 -6.71 -6.29
C LYS A 117 -46.53 -5.42 -6.01
N ALA A 118 -46.78 -4.32 -6.73
CA ALA A 118 -46.11 -3.03 -6.47
C ALA A 118 -46.41 -2.46 -5.07
N ALA A 119 -47.56 -2.82 -4.48
CA ALA A 119 -47.93 -2.43 -3.12
C ALA A 119 -47.19 -3.23 -2.00
N LYS A 120 -46.36 -4.23 -2.35
CA LYS A 120 -45.61 -5.09 -1.39
C LYS A 120 -44.08 -5.02 -1.52
N GLY A 121 -43.52 -4.03 -2.22
CA GLY A 121 -42.07 -3.81 -2.27
C GLY A 121 -41.26 -4.97 -2.91
N LEU A 122 -41.80 -5.59 -3.96
CA LEU A 122 -41.09 -6.58 -4.77
C LEU A 122 -40.47 -5.89 -5.98
N ASP A 123 -39.21 -5.49 -5.85
CA ASP A 123 -38.42 -4.93 -6.95
C ASP A 123 -38.00 -6.04 -7.92
N THR A 124 -38.96 -6.49 -8.73
CA THR A 124 -38.78 -7.55 -9.75
C THR A 124 -37.79 -7.17 -10.86
N GLY A 125 -37.29 -5.93 -10.88
CA GLY A 125 -36.32 -5.43 -11.84
C GLY A 125 -34.89 -5.28 -11.30
N SER A 126 -34.64 -5.54 -10.01
CA SER A 126 -33.30 -5.41 -9.41
C SER A 126 -32.36 -6.54 -9.87
N TYR A 127 -31.05 -6.27 -9.89
CA TYR A 127 -30.02 -7.29 -10.09
C TYR A 127 -30.09 -8.38 -9.01
N CYS A 128 -30.41 -8.01 -7.77
CA CYS A 128 -30.68 -8.96 -6.70
C CYS A 128 -31.78 -9.97 -7.08
N ALA A 129 -32.94 -9.49 -7.56
CA ALA A 129 -34.05 -10.34 -7.97
C ALA A 129 -33.68 -11.24 -9.17
N ARG A 130 -32.99 -10.69 -10.19
CA ARG A 130 -32.50 -11.47 -11.33
C ARG A 130 -31.51 -12.56 -10.89
N MET A 131 -30.61 -12.24 -9.96
CA MET A 131 -29.60 -13.15 -9.46
C MET A 131 -30.21 -14.33 -8.68
N LEU A 132 -31.21 -14.06 -7.82
CA LEU A 132 -31.93 -15.11 -7.10
C LEU A 132 -32.72 -15.99 -8.07
N ALA A 133 -33.44 -15.37 -9.01
CA ALA A 133 -34.23 -16.09 -10.01
C ALA A 133 -33.36 -17.00 -10.89
N ALA A 134 -32.15 -16.57 -11.27
CA ALA A 134 -31.21 -17.38 -12.03
C ALA A 134 -30.76 -18.66 -11.29
N SER A 135 -30.71 -18.64 -9.95
CA SER A 135 -30.48 -19.84 -9.13
C SER A 135 -31.79 -20.57 -8.76
N GLY A 136 -32.94 -20.16 -9.30
CA GLY A 136 -34.26 -20.71 -8.97
C GLY A 136 -34.70 -20.44 -7.52
N LEU A 137 -34.25 -19.34 -6.94
CA LEU A 137 -34.61 -18.84 -5.62
C LEU A 137 -35.55 -17.63 -5.74
N THR A 138 -36.44 -17.48 -4.76
CA THR A 138 -37.31 -16.32 -4.57
C THR A 138 -36.92 -15.57 -3.31
N PHE A 139 -37.40 -14.34 -3.13
CA PHE A 139 -37.17 -13.61 -1.86
C PHE A 139 -37.78 -14.32 -0.65
N GLU A 140 -38.88 -15.07 -0.84
CA GLU A 140 -39.50 -15.87 0.22
C GLU A 140 -38.58 -17.00 0.66
N ASP A 141 -37.87 -17.64 -0.28
CA ASP A 141 -36.90 -18.70 0.01
C ASP A 141 -35.72 -18.18 0.85
N VAL A 142 -35.39 -16.89 0.75
CA VAL A 142 -34.24 -16.26 1.43
C VAL A 142 -34.66 -15.24 2.49
N THR A 143 -35.78 -15.50 3.16
CA THR A 143 -36.25 -14.69 4.29
C THR A 143 -35.92 -15.37 5.62
N ALA A 144 -35.37 -14.60 6.56
CA ALA A 144 -35.02 -15.01 7.90
C ALA A 144 -35.97 -14.42 8.96
N SER A 145 -36.22 -15.17 10.02
CA SER A 145 -36.96 -14.71 11.20
C SER A 145 -36.00 -14.03 12.18
N VAL A 146 -36.06 -12.70 12.26
CA VAL A 146 -35.14 -11.87 13.05
C VAL A 146 -35.80 -11.41 14.35
N TYR A 147 -35.05 -11.49 15.45
CA TYR A 147 -35.52 -11.08 16.78
C TYR A 147 -34.97 -9.70 17.12
N LYS A 148 -35.82 -8.83 17.68
CA LYS A 148 -35.38 -7.55 18.23
C LYS A 148 -35.27 -7.65 19.74
N THR A 149 -34.16 -7.21 20.31
CA THR A 149 -33.87 -7.20 21.76
C THR A 149 -34.65 -6.13 22.54
N ASP A 150 -35.85 -5.79 22.09
CA ASP A 150 -36.74 -4.84 22.78
C ASP A 150 -37.74 -5.64 23.66
N ASP A 151 -38.27 -5.04 24.73
CA ASP A 151 -39.14 -5.67 25.76
C ASP A 151 -40.39 -6.44 25.23
N THR A 152 -40.70 -6.32 23.94
CA THR A 152 -41.87 -6.94 23.30
C THR A 152 -41.62 -8.29 22.61
N LYS A 153 -40.36 -8.78 22.55
CA LYS A 153 -39.99 -10.04 21.85
C LYS A 153 -40.66 -10.23 20.48
N SER A 154 -40.75 -9.15 19.68
CA SER A 154 -41.38 -9.20 18.36
C SER A 154 -40.44 -9.86 17.33
N VAL A 155 -40.99 -10.80 16.54
CA VAL A 155 -40.30 -11.48 15.43
C VAL A 155 -40.65 -10.77 14.12
N PHE A 156 -39.65 -10.34 13.37
CA PHE A 156 -39.82 -9.73 12.05
C PHE A 156 -39.24 -10.62 10.96
N GLN A 157 -39.88 -10.63 9.79
CA GLN A 157 -39.40 -11.34 8.61
C GLN A 157 -38.51 -10.40 7.78
N CYS A 158 -37.23 -10.71 7.68
CA CYS A 158 -36.23 -9.90 6.97
C CYS A 158 -35.60 -10.70 5.82
N ARG A 159 -35.39 -10.07 4.67
CA ARG A 159 -34.71 -10.71 3.52
C ARG A 159 -33.21 -10.72 3.78
N THR A 160 -32.57 -11.89 3.72
CA THR A 160 -31.11 -11.99 3.87
C THR A 160 -30.37 -11.45 2.66
N PHE A 161 -31.01 -11.44 1.48
CA PHE A 161 -30.50 -10.79 0.27
C PHE A 161 -31.36 -9.57 -0.06
N LYS A 162 -30.72 -8.40 -0.20
CA LYS A 162 -31.41 -7.16 -0.56
C LYS A 162 -30.60 -6.30 -1.54
N PRO A 163 -31.29 -5.52 -2.41
CA PRO A 163 -30.61 -4.54 -3.24
C PRO A 163 -30.02 -3.43 -2.38
N GLY A 164 -28.79 -3.03 -2.69
CA GLY A 164 -28.08 -1.95 -2.01
C GLY A 164 -26.57 -2.06 -2.21
N THR A 165 -25.84 -0.98 -1.91
CA THR A 165 -24.40 -0.88 -2.13
C THR A 165 -23.72 -0.21 -0.94
N ILE A 166 -22.43 0.15 -1.06
CA ILE A 166 -21.74 1.02 -0.10
C ILE A 166 -21.47 2.38 -0.72
N ASP A 167 -21.57 3.42 0.09
CA ASP A 167 -21.20 4.78 -0.30
C ASP A 167 -19.67 5.00 -0.28
N GLU A 168 -19.24 6.21 -0.66
CA GLU A 168 -17.83 6.63 -0.68
C GLU A 168 -17.14 6.54 0.68
N ARG A 169 -17.91 6.51 1.77
CA ARG A 169 -17.42 6.39 3.16
C ARG A 169 -17.42 4.95 3.66
N GLY A 170 -17.81 3.99 2.81
CA GLY A 170 -17.89 2.57 3.14
C GLY A 170 -19.10 2.18 3.99
N MET A 171 -20.13 3.04 4.05
CA MET A 171 -21.37 2.77 4.79
C MET A 171 -22.44 2.20 3.85
N LEU A 172 -23.25 1.27 4.36
CA LEU A 172 -24.33 0.67 3.58
C LEU A 172 -25.36 1.72 3.16
N THR A 173 -25.72 1.71 1.88
CA THR A 173 -26.75 2.58 1.31
C THR A 173 -27.72 1.78 0.45
N ALA A 174 -29.00 2.11 0.57
CA ALA A 174 -30.06 1.56 -0.29
C ALA A 174 -30.02 2.17 -1.71
N LYS A 175 -29.19 3.19 -1.95
CA LYS A 175 -29.02 3.83 -3.26
C LYS A 175 -28.06 3.02 -4.14
N GLY A 176 -28.50 1.88 -4.65
CA GLY A 176 -27.72 1.03 -5.57
C GLY A 176 -28.44 -0.29 -5.92
N ASP A 177 -27.95 -0.99 -6.94
CA ASP A 177 -28.50 -2.29 -7.39
C ASP A 177 -27.53 -3.47 -7.14
N ASP A 178 -26.44 -3.26 -6.39
CA ASP A 178 -25.63 -4.37 -5.88
C ASP A 178 -26.41 -5.22 -4.87
N VAL A 179 -25.86 -6.36 -4.44
CA VAL A 179 -26.53 -7.25 -3.49
C VAL A 179 -25.84 -7.23 -2.14
N ILE A 180 -26.57 -6.78 -1.11
CA ILE A 180 -26.18 -6.93 0.29
C ILE A 180 -26.71 -8.29 0.78
N ILE A 181 -25.82 -9.06 1.41
CA ILE A 181 -26.08 -10.36 2.01
C ILE A 181 -25.88 -10.22 3.52
N GLU A 182 -26.94 -10.38 4.29
CA GLU A 182 -26.95 -10.25 5.75
C GLU A 182 -26.81 -11.61 6.42
N TYR A 183 -26.11 -11.63 7.55
CA TYR A 183 -25.83 -12.84 8.32
C TYR A 183 -26.55 -12.78 9.66
N TYR A 184 -27.20 -13.88 10.03
CA TYR A 184 -27.89 -14.02 11.30
C TYR A 184 -27.41 -15.28 12.02
N ASP A 185 -27.18 -15.16 13.32
CA ASP A 185 -26.79 -16.28 14.20
C ASP A 185 -27.96 -17.26 14.42
N LEU A 186 -27.73 -18.31 15.20
CA LEU A 186 -28.75 -19.34 15.48
C LEU A 186 -30.00 -18.80 16.18
N ASP A 187 -29.85 -17.74 16.95
CA ASP A 187 -30.94 -17.12 17.68
C ASP A 187 -31.75 -16.18 16.77
N GLY A 188 -31.20 -15.80 15.61
CA GLY A 188 -31.82 -14.91 14.63
C GLY A 188 -31.45 -13.44 14.87
N LEU A 189 -30.33 -13.20 15.55
CA LEU A 189 -29.76 -11.86 15.72
C LEU A 189 -28.71 -11.60 14.63
N PRO A 190 -28.55 -10.34 14.17
CA PRO A 190 -27.48 -10.01 13.22
C PRO A 190 -26.12 -10.43 13.77
N VAL A 191 -25.33 -11.14 12.96
CA VAL A 191 -23.95 -11.49 13.32
C VAL A 191 -23.16 -10.20 13.45
N ARG A 192 -22.44 -10.03 14.57
CA ARG A 192 -21.65 -8.81 14.85
C ARG A 192 -20.16 -9.11 14.93
N TYR A 193 -19.35 -8.11 14.61
CA TYR A 193 -17.90 -8.16 14.76
C TYR A 193 -17.37 -6.88 15.41
N VAL A 194 -16.24 -7.01 16.09
CA VAL A 194 -15.47 -5.88 16.63
C VAL A 194 -14.26 -5.64 15.74
N GLN A 195 -14.06 -4.39 15.33
CA GLN A 195 -12.87 -4.01 14.58
C GLN A 195 -11.64 -4.09 15.52
N LYS A 196 -10.55 -4.73 15.08
CA LYS A 196 -9.35 -4.92 15.89
C LYS A 196 -8.25 -3.97 15.44
N ASP A 197 -7.53 -3.39 16.40
CA ASP A 197 -6.34 -2.57 16.15
C ASP A 197 -5.12 -3.44 15.77
N ASN A 198 -4.00 -2.80 15.45
CA ASN A 198 -2.74 -3.48 15.10
C ASN A 198 -2.10 -4.30 16.22
N LYS A 199 -2.57 -4.14 17.47
CA LYS A 199 -2.18 -4.99 18.61
C LYS A 199 -3.19 -6.11 18.87
N ARG A 200 -4.13 -6.35 17.93
CA ARG A 200 -5.25 -7.29 18.02
C ARG A 200 -6.21 -7.02 19.18
N ARG A 201 -6.22 -5.80 19.73
CA ARG A 201 -7.14 -5.37 20.78
C ARG A 201 -8.45 -4.90 20.15
N ALA A 202 -9.56 -5.11 20.85
CA ALA A 202 -10.86 -4.60 20.45
C ALA A 202 -10.81 -3.06 20.42
N ALA A 203 -11.01 -2.46 19.25
CA ALA A 203 -11.05 -1.02 19.05
C ALA A 203 -12.34 -0.64 18.30
N GLY A 204 -13.27 0.01 19.00
CA GLY A 204 -14.50 0.56 18.41
C GLY A 204 -15.79 -0.17 18.76
N GLU A 205 -16.89 0.30 18.17
CA GLU A 205 -18.26 -0.19 18.37
C GLU A 205 -18.50 -1.53 17.65
N MET A 206 -19.41 -2.34 18.21
CA MET A 206 -19.89 -3.58 17.58
C MET A 206 -20.65 -3.27 16.29
N LYS A 207 -20.16 -3.77 15.15
CA LYS A 207 -20.79 -3.59 13.82
C LYS A 207 -21.43 -4.87 13.33
N GLU A 208 -22.48 -4.75 12.53
CA GLU A 208 -23.14 -5.89 11.89
C GLU A 208 -22.33 -6.40 10.70
N TYR A 209 -22.24 -7.72 10.58
CA TYR A 209 -21.57 -8.41 9.48
C TYR A 209 -22.51 -8.52 8.28
N TYR A 210 -22.00 -8.15 7.11
CA TYR A 210 -22.67 -8.31 5.83
C TYR A 210 -21.64 -8.66 4.75
N ARG A 211 -22.08 -9.17 3.60
CA ARG A 211 -21.24 -9.24 2.39
C ARG A 211 -21.91 -8.49 1.27
N ILE A 212 -21.11 -7.91 0.38
CA ILE A 212 -21.61 -7.23 -0.82
C ILE A 212 -21.19 -8.05 -2.02
N ARG A 213 -22.14 -8.35 -2.90
CA ARG A 213 -21.87 -8.90 -4.22
C ARG A 213 -22.11 -7.83 -5.27
N TRP A 214 -21.05 -7.50 -5.99
CA TRP A 214 -21.07 -6.48 -7.03
C TRP A 214 -21.86 -6.95 -8.26
N GLN A 215 -22.63 -6.03 -8.84
CA GLN A 215 -23.25 -6.22 -10.15
C GLN A 215 -22.18 -6.23 -11.25
N PHE A 216 -21.17 -5.36 -11.12
CA PHE A 216 -20.09 -5.20 -12.09
C PHE A 216 -18.72 -5.41 -11.41
N PRO A 217 -18.29 -6.67 -11.19
CA PRO A 217 -17.00 -6.98 -10.55
C PRO A 217 -15.79 -6.30 -11.21
N GLU A 218 -15.84 -6.05 -12.52
CA GLU A 218 -14.79 -5.37 -13.30
C GLU A 218 -14.47 -3.96 -12.79
N MET A 219 -15.43 -3.29 -12.14
CA MET A 219 -15.25 -1.96 -11.52
C MET A 219 -14.61 -2.02 -10.14
N HIS A 220 -14.46 -3.23 -9.57
CA HIS A 220 -13.97 -3.47 -8.23
C HIS A 220 -12.78 -4.43 -8.29
N LEU A 221 -11.59 -3.86 -8.38
CA LEU A 221 -10.36 -4.61 -8.49
C LEU A 221 -9.81 -4.92 -7.09
N ASP A 222 -9.26 -6.12 -6.92
CA ASP A 222 -8.54 -6.52 -5.72
C ASP A 222 -7.14 -5.90 -5.69
N LYS A 223 -6.38 -6.21 -4.64
CA LYS A 223 -4.98 -5.80 -4.48
C LYS A 223 -4.07 -6.19 -5.67
N ASP A 224 -4.46 -7.20 -6.44
CA ASP A 224 -3.71 -7.72 -7.58
C ASP A 224 -4.22 -7.18 -8.91
N GLY A 225 -5.15 -6.21 -8.89
CA GLY A 225 -5.77 -5.63 -10.08
C GLY A 225 -6.78 -6.55 -10.76
N LYS A 226 -7.22 -7.63 -10.11
CA LYS A 226 -8.21 -8.56 -10.64
C LYS A 226 -9.63 -8.20 -10.17
N PRO A 227 -10.63 -8.27 -11.04
CA PRO A 227 -12.03 -8.13 -10.65
C PRO A 227 -12.39 -9.09 -9.52
N PHE A 228 -12.91 -8.57 -8.40
CA PHE A 228 -13.39 -9.41 -7.30
C PHE A 228 -14.91 -9.28 -7.15
N LYS A 229 -15.58 -10.43 -6.96
CA LYS A 229 -17.04 -10.53 -7.03
C LYS A 229 -17.75 -10.21 -5.71
N TYR A 230 -17.07 -10.39 -4.58
CA TYR A 230 -17.64 -10.28 -3.25
C TYR A 230 -16.74 -9.50 -2.29
N LYS A 231 -17.30 -8.52 -1.56
CA LYS A 231 -16.62 -7.77 -0.50
C LYS A 231 -17.13 -8.20 0.88
N SER A 232 -16.20 -8.47 1.80
CA SER A 232 -16.49 -8.65 3.23
C SER A 232 -15.89 -7.48 4.04
N PRO A 233 -16.49 -7.09 5.18
CA PRO A 233 -15.97 -6.04 6.04
C PRO A 233 -14.57 -6.40 6.56
N ARG A 234 -13.67 -5.41 6.62
CA ARG A 234 -12.28 -5.66 7.06
C ARG A 234 -12.22 -6.01 8.53
N GLY A 235 -11.35 -6.98 8.87
CA GLY A 235 -11.13 -7.42 10.25
C GLY A 235 -12.31 -8.20 10.88
N SER A 236 -13.35 -8.49 10.11
CA SER A 236 -14.59 -9.10 10.59
C SER A 236 -14.54 -10.63 10.74
N GLY A 237 -13.48 -11.26 10.25
CA GLY A 237 -13.37 -12.72 10.19
C GLY A 237 -14.27 -13.32 9.11
N THR A 238 -14.53 -14.62 9.22
CA THR A 238 -15.27 -15.41 8.23
C THR A 238 -16.39 -16.21 8.90
N PRO A 239 -17.50 -15.56 9.30
CA PRO A 239 -18.64 -16.26 9.85
C PRO A 239 -19.29 -17.18 8.81
N ILE A 240 -19.96 -18.23 9.29
CA ILE A 240 -20.76 -19.12 8.45
C ILE A 240 -22.12 -18.49 8.16
N TYR A 241 -22.64 -18.73 6.97
CA TYR A 241 -23.99 -18.38 6.60
C TYR A 241 -24.93 -19.54 6.94
N ILE A 242 -25.97 -19.26 7.72
CA ILE A 242 -26.93 -20.25 8.20
C ILE A 242 -28.28 -19.96 7.53
N PRO A 243 -28.80 -20.82 6.65
CA PRO A 243 -30.16 -20.67 6.11
C PRO A 243 -31.24 -20.76 7.18
N GLU A 244 -32.40 -20.14 6.93
CA GLU A 244 -33.52 -20.15 7.90
C GLU A 244 -33.97 -21.56 8.25
N LYS A 245 -34.02 -22.48 7.27
CA LYS A 245 -34.38 -23.88 7.50
C LYS A 245 -33.46 -24.58 8.53
N ILE A 246 -32.17 -24.25 8.54
CA ILE A 246 -31.22 -24.80 9.53
C ILE A 246 -31.47 -24.18 10.92
N ARG A 247 -31.74 -22.87 11.00
CA ARG A 247 -32.14 -22.23 12.26
C ARG A 247 -33.43 -22.82 12.83
N THR A 248 -34.43 -23.07 11.97
CA THR A 248 -35.68 -23.72 12.39
C THR A 248 -35.43 -25.14 12.88
N ALA A 249 -34.60 -25.93 12.18
CA ALA A 249 -34.22 -27.28 12.61
C ALA A 249 -33.52 -27.26 13.98
N PHE A 250 -32.58 -26.32 14.18
CA PHE A 250 -31.88 -26.13 15.46
C PHE A 250 -32.85 -25.75 16.59
N LYS A 251 -33.72 -24.76 16.38
CA LYS A 251 -34.69 -24.29 17.38
C LYS A 251 -35.72 -25.35 17.77
N SER A 252 -36.08 -26.22 16.84
CA SER A 252 -37.00 -27.34 17.07
C SER A 252 -36.32 -28.61 17.60
N GLY A 253 -34.98 -28.65 17.64
CA GLY A 253 -34.22 -29.86 17.96
C GLY A 253 -34.39 -30.98 16.93
N THR A 254 -34.73 -30.63 15.69
CA THR A 254 -34.89 -31.61 14.60
C THR A 254 -33.54 -32.24 14.27
N ARG A 255 -33.51 -33.57 14.21
CA ARG A 255 -32.29 -34.31 13.86
C ARG A 255 -31.91 -34.09 12.40
N ILE A 256 -30.64 -33.78 12.15
CA ILE A 256 -30.04 -33.69 10.80
C ILE A 256 -29.01 -34.81 10.67
N ASP A 257 -29.27 -35.82 9.85
CA ASP A 257 -28.34 -36.95 9.73
C ASP A 257 -27.01 -36.55 9.08
N ARG A 258 -27.08 -35.82 7.95
CA ARG A 258 -25.93 -35.28 7.24
C ARG A 258 -26.06 -33.77 7.03
N LEU A 259 -25.06 -33.02 7.49
CA LEU A 259 -24.96 -31.58 7.27
C LEU A 259 -23.95 -31.28 6.16
N TYR A 260 -24.38 -30.54 5.14
CA TYR A 260 -23.52 -30.17 4.01
C TYR A 260 -22.95 -28.77 4.18
N ILE A 261 -21.71 -28.57 3.73
CA ILE A 261 -21.05 -27.28 3.67
C ILE A 261 -20.87 -26.92 2.21
N GLN A 262 -21.38 -25.75 1.82
CA GLN A 262 -21.37 -25.25 0.45
C GLN A 262 -20.49 -24.00 0.32
N GLU A 263 -19.79 -23.85 -0.81
CA GLU A 263 -19.12 -22.60 -1.15
C GLU A 263 -20.12 -21.60 -1.77
N GLY A 264 -20.62 -20.70 -0.93
CA GLY A 264 -21.51 -19.61 -1.32
C GLY A 264 -22.95 -19.72 -0.78
N GLU A 265 -23.49 -18.58 -0.37
CA GLU A 265 -24.75 -18.45 0.38
C GLU A 265 -25.96 -18.91 -0.44
N LYS A 266 -26.01 -18.56 -1.73
CA LYS A 266 -27.08 -18.99 -2.64
C LYS A 266 -27.17 -20.51 -2.78
N LYS A 267 -26.02 -21.20 -2.77
CA LYS A 267 -25.97 -22.66 -2.87
C LYS A 267 -26.58 -23.31 -1.64
N ALA A 268 -26.23 -22.81 -0.46
CA ALA A 268 -26.80 -23.30 0.79
C ALA A 268 -28.32 -23.08 0.84
N GLU A 269 -28.82 -21.93 0.39
CA GLU A 269 -30.27 -21.67 0.31
C GLU A 269 -30.97 -22.61 -0.67
N LYS A 270 -30.39 -22.80 -1.86
CA LYS A 270 -30.97 -23.68 -2.90
C LYS A 270 -30.95 -25.15 -2.49
N ALA A 271 -29.89 -25.60 -1.83
CA ALA A 271 -29.80 -26.94 -1.26
C ALA A 271 -30.85 -27.15 -0.17
N CYS A 272 -30.94 -26.21 0.79
CA CYS A 272 -31.94 -26.27 1.86
C CYS A 272 -33.37 -26.26 1.30
N LYS A 273 -33.65 -25.47 0.24
CA LYS A 273 -34.95 -25.46 -0.44
C LYS A 273 -35.39 -26.86 -0.85
N HIS A 274 -34.47 -27.66 -1.36
CA HIS A 274 -34.69 -28.99 -1.92
C HIS A 274 -34.24 -30.14 -1.01
N GLY A 275 -34.35 -29.94 0.31
CA GLY A 275 -34.19 -31.03 1.28
C GLY A 275 -32.76 -31.47 1.57
N ILE A 276 -31.74 -30.70 1.15
CA ILE A 276 -30.32 -30.98 1.41
C ILE A 276 -29.83 -30.00 2.50
N PRO A 277 -29.79 -30.39 3.79
CA PRO A 277 -29.49 -29.48 4.89
C PRO A 277 -28.08 -28.91 4.77
N SER A 278 -27.97 -27.63 4.42
CA SER A 278 -26.71 -27.01 4.04
C SER A 278 -26.44 -25.70 4.76
N ILE A 279 -25.19 -25.46 5.13
CA ILE A 279 -24.66 -24.16 5.53
C ILE A 279 -23.66 -23.67 4.48
N ALA A 280 -23.35 -22.37 4.51
CA ALA A 280 -22.42 -21.78 3.55
C ALA A 280 -21.18 -21.19 4.20
N VAL A 281 -20.05 -21.36 3.51
CA VAL A 281 -18.81 -20.62 3.74
C VAL A 281 -18.58 -19.62 2.62
N SER A 282 -17.91 -18.52 2.95
CA SER A 282 -17.64 -17.42 2.01
C SER A 282 -16.60 -17.75 0.94
N GLY A 283 -15.82 -18.80 1.16
CA GLY A 283 -14.83 -19.37 0.26
C GLY A 283 -14.30 -20.68 0.85
N ILE A 284 -13.71 -21.56 0.03
CA ILE A 284 -13.32 -22.91 0.48
C ILE A 284 -12.33 -22.96 1.67
N GLN A 285 -11.52 -21.93 1.86
CA GLN A 285 -10.54 -21.86 2.97
C GLN A 285 -11.11 -21.28 4.27
N ASN A 286 -12.36 -20.78 4.25
CA ASN A 286 -12.86 -19.86 5.27
C ASN A 286 -13.72 -20.51 6.36
N LEU A 287 -13.62 -21.84 6.54
CA LEU A 287 -14.45 -22.56 7.50
C LEU A 287 -14.05 -22.32 8.96
N GLY A 288 -12.80 -21.97 9.25
CA GLY A 288 -12.29 -21.74 10.60
C GLY A 288 -11.43 -20.48 10.69
N ASN A 289 -11.31 -19.90 11.88
CA ASN A 289 -10.51 -18.69 12.12
C ASN A 289 -9.48 -18.97 13.22
N ASN A 290 -8.19 -18.70 12.98
CA ASN A 290 -7.09 -19.00 13.92
C ASN A 290 -7.07 -20.44 14.47
N GLY A 291 -7.52 -21.43 13.69
CA GLY A 291 -7.50 -22.82 14.11
C GLY A 291 -8.74 -23.29 14.90
N SER A 292 -9.75 -22.45 15.10
CA SER A 292 -11.02 -22.83 15.75
C SER A 292 -12.21 -22.79 14.80
N LEU A 293 -13.16 -23.72 15.02
CA LEU A 293 -14.45 -23.74 14.35
C LEU A 293 -15.38 -22.64 14.89
N PRO A 294 -16.28 -22.08 14.07
CA PRO A 294 -17.34 -21.19 14.51
C PRO A 294 -18.22 -21.87 15.57
N GLU A 295 -18.51 -21.18 16.66
CA GLU A 295 -19.27 -21.78 17.77
C GLU A 295 -20.71 -22.18 17.34
N ASP A 296 -21.33 -21.40 16.45
CA ASP A 296 -22.64 -21.75 15.89
C ASP A 296 -22.61 -23.06 15.10
N PHE A 297 -21.50 -23.40 14.43
CA PHE A 297 -21.36 -24.70 13.79
C PHE A 297 -21.42 -25.83 14.82
N VAL A 298 -20.69 -25.69 15.92
CA VAL A 298 -20.66 -26.69 17.01
C VAL A 298 -22.05 -26.82 17.63
N ARG A 299 -22.73 -25.70 17.87
CA ARG A 299 -24.12 -25.69 18.38
C ARG A 299 -25.07 -26.41 17.43
N ILE A 300 -24.98 -26.22 16.11
CA ILE A 300 -25.81 -26.95 15.13
C ILE A 300 -25.55 -28.45 15.25
N VAL A 301 -24.28 -28.86 15.25
CA VAL A 301 -23.89 -30.28 15.31
C VAL A 301 -24.46 -30.95 16.56
N THR A 302 -24.30 -30.32 17.73
CA THR A 302 -24.77 -30.88 19.00
C THR A 302 -26.30 -30.81 19.12
N GLY A 303 -26.90 -29.66 18.81
CA GLY A 303 -28.34 -29.42 18.97
C GLY A 303 -29.21 -30.21 17.98
N CYS A 304 -28.72 -30.44 16.76
CA CYS A 304 -29.42 -31.23 15.75
C CYS A 304 -28.92 -32.68 15.68
N GLN A 305 -28.07 -33.12 16.61
CA GLN A 305 -27.52 -34.48 16.67
C GLN A 305 -26.91 -34.95 15.35
N VAL A 306 -26.10 -34.09 14.71
CA VAL A 306 -25.48 -34.38 13.42
C VAL A 306 -24.50 -35.53 13.54
N ARG A 307 -24.60 -36.51 12.64
CA ARG A 307 -23.70 -37.68 12.60
C ARG A 307 -22.64 -37.57 11.51
N GLU A 308 -23.00 -36.93 10.40
CA GLU A 308 -22.17 -36.87 9.21
C GLU A 308 -22.05 -35.42 8.72
N VAL A 309 -20.84 -35.02 8.30
CA VAL A 309 -20.61 -33.71 7.70
C VAL A 309 -19.91 -33.86 6.37
N ALA A 310 -20.45 -33.22 5.35
CA ALA A 310 -19.96 -33.30 3.97
C ALA A 310 -19.55 -31.92 3.45
N PHE A 311 -18.31 -31.76 2.97
CA PHE A 311 -17.89 -30.55 2.27
C PHE A 311 -17.92 -30.79 0.75
N VAL A 312 -18.77 -30.04 0.05
CA VAL A 312 -19.04 -30.24 -1.38
C VAL A 312 -18.41 -29.13 -2.21
N PHE A 313 -17.54 -29.52 -3.15
CA PHE A 313 -16.91 -28.63 -4.12
C PHE A 313 -17.70 -28.57 -5.43
N ASP A 314 -17.46 -27.50 -6.20
CA ASP A 314 -17.95 -27.39 -7.57
C ASP A 314 -17.22 -28.36 -8.51
N SER A 315 -17.73 -28.51 -9.73
CA SER A 315 -17.14 -29.40 -10.73
C SER A 315 -15.72 -29.02 -11.20
N ASP A 316 -15.23 -27.85 -10.80
CA ASP A 316 -13.88 -27.33 -11.10
C ASP A 316 -12.85 -27.62 -9.98
N TRP A 317 -13.18 -28.51 -9.05
CA TRP A 317 -12.37 -28.90 -7.90
C TRP A 317 -10.98 -29.47 -8.24
N ASP A 318 -10.81 -29.97 -9.46
CA ASP A 318 -9.60 -30.62 -9.96
C ASP A 318 -9.06 -29.93 -11.22
N ASP A 319 -9.65 -28.81 -11.62
CA ASP A 319 -9.20 -28.09 -12.80
C ASP A 319 -7.88 -27.37 -12.54
N ILE A 320 -6.99 -27.43 -13.54
CA ILE A 320 -5.80 -26.58 -13.61
C ILE A 320 -6.12 -25.30 -14.39
N SER A 321 -5.34 -24.24 -14.17
CA SER A 321 -5.52 -22.97 -14.89
C SER A 321 -5.40 -23.19 -16.40
N SER A 322 -6.28 -22.59 -17.20
CA SER A 322 -6.14 -22.58 -18.67
C SER A 322 -5.05 -21.62 -19.14
N ASN A 323 -4.70 -20.63 -18.33
CA ASN A 323 -3.67 -19.62 -18.61
C ASN A 323 -2.43 -19.89 -17.74
N ILE A 324 -1.71 -20.98 -18.00
CA ILE A 324 -0.46 -21.30 -17.32
C ILE A 324 0.66 -20.50 -17.97
N LYS A 325 1.32 -19.60 -17.22
CA LYS A 325 2.52 -18.92 -17.71
C LYS A 325 3.75 -19.79 -17.50
N ILE A 326 4.82 -19.46 -18.22
CA ILE A 326 6.14 -20.06 -17.99
C ILE A 326 6.50 -19.86 -16.50
N ASN A 327 6.85 -20.96 -15.82
CA ASN A 327 7.16 -21.05 -14.38
C ASN A 327 5.98 -21.05 -13.40
N ASP A 328 4.72 -21.03 -13.84
CA ASP A 328 3.59 -21.17 -12.91
C ASP A 328 3.47 -22.63 -12.41
N PRO A 329 3.39 -22.89 -11.08
CA PRO A 329 3.13 -24.22 -10.56
C PRO A 329 1.75 -24.72 -11.00
N VAL A 330 1.72 -25.82 -11.76
CA VAL A 330 0.47 -26.32 -12.36
C VAL A 330 -0.50 -26.88 -11.32
N GLU A 331 0.02 -27.37 -10.20
CA GLU A 331 -0.76 -27.97 -9.12
C GLU A 331 -1.34 -26.95 -8.14
N LYS A 332 -1.05 -25.64 -8.32
CA LYS A 332 -1.45 -24.59 -7.37
C LYS A 332 -2.94 -24.62 -7.06
N ARG A 333 -3.79 -24.81 -8.07
CA ARG A 333 -5.24 -24.82 -7.92
C ARG A 333 -5.74 -26.12 -7.24
N PRO A 334 -5.42 -27.33 -7.73
CA PRO A 334 -5.70 -28.58 -7.01
C PRO A 334 -5.17 -28.60 -5.57
N ARG A 335 -3.96 -28.05 -5.33
CA ARG A 335 -3.37 -27.94 -3.99
C ARG A 335 -4.17 -27.03 -3.06
N ASN A 336 -4.84 -25.99 -3.57
CA ASN A 336 -5.73 -25.18 -2.76
C ASN A 336 -6.95 -26.00 -2.28
N PHE A 337 -7.56 -26.80 -3.17
CA PHE A 337 -8.67 -27.68 -2.80
C PHE A 337 -8.25 -28.77 -1.82
N TYR A 338 -7.11 -29.42 -2.04
CA TYR A 338 -6.50 -30.34 -1.07
C TYR A 338 -6.31 -29.69 0.30
N SER A 339 -5.75 -28.47 0.32
CA SER A 339 -5.51 -27.75 1.59
C SER A 339 -6.81 -27.44 2.31
N ALA A 340 -7.85 -27.05 1.57
CA ALA A 340 -9.19 -26.81 2.11
C ALA A 340 -9.79 -28.09 2.73
N ALA A 341 -9.74 -29.20 1.99
CA ALA A 341 -10.23 -30.50 2.45
C ALA A 341 -9.47 -31.01 3.68
N ARG A 342 -8.14 -30.85 3.70
CA ARG A 342 -7.29 -31.21 4.85
C ARG A 342 -7.66 -30.38 6.08
N ASN A 343 -7.78 -29.07 5.93
CA ASN A 343 -8.14 -28.17 7.02
C ASN A 343 -9.54 -28.50 7.56
N PHE A 344 -10.53 -28.70 6.67
CA PHE A 344 -11.87 -29.15 7.03
C PHE A 344 -11.85 -30.43 7.88
N LYS A 345 -11.11 -31.44 7.44
CA LYS A 345 -10.95 -32.71 8.16
C LYS A 345 -10.34 -32.51 9.55
N GLU A 346 -9.29 -31.70 9.66
CA GLU A 346 -8.66 -31.41 10.96
C GLU A 346 -9.59 -30.63 11.89
N TYR A 347 -10.36 -29.68 11.36
CA TYR A 347 -11.40 -29.00 12.14
C TYR A 347 -12.44 -29.96 12.69
N MET A 348 -12.99 -30.86 11.87
CA MET A 348 -13.96 -31.85 12.33
C MET A 348 -13.35 -32.83 13.33
N ARG A 349 -12.07 -33.20 13.17
CA ARG A 349 -11.35 -34.04 14.14
C ARG A 349 -11.16 -33.36 15.50
N SER A 350 -10.95 -32.04 15.52
CA SER A 350 -10.81 -31.27 16.76
C SER A 350 -12.04 -31.36 17.68
N LEU A 351 -13.23 -31.63 17.11
CA LEU A 351 -14.48 -31.78 17.86
C LEU A 351 -14.50 -33.03 18.76
N LYS A 352 -13.62 -34.01 18.51
CA LYS A 352 -13.42 -35.15 19.42
C LYS A 352 -12.99 -34.71 20.82
N ASN A 353 -12.28 -33.59 20.93
CA ASN A 353 -11.90 -33.02 22.23
C ASN A 353 -13.11 -32.52 23.04
N ARG A 354 -14.28 -32.36 22.40
CA ARG A 354 -15.56 -32.01 23.01
C ARG A 354 -16.52 -33.21 23.04
N ASP A 355 -16.01 -34.45 22.94
CA ASP A 355 -16.76 -35.71 22.86
C ASP A 355 -17.76 -35.81 21.69
N ILE A 356 -17.52 -35.07 20.61
CA ILE A 356 -18.33 -35.11 19.39
C ILE A 356 -17.60 -35.95 18.33
N TYR A 357 -18.26 -37.01 17.87
CA TYR A 357 -17.72 -37.93 16.86
C TYR A 357 -18.55 -37.84 15.58
N LEU A 358 -17.91 -37.40 14.50
CA LEU A 358 -18.54 -37.21 13.19
C LEU A 358 -17.89 -38.10 12.14
N GLU A 359 -18.69 -38.59 11.20
CA GLU A 359 -18.18 -39.07 9.93
C GLU A 359 -17.97 -37.89 8.98
N ILE A 360 -16.82 -37.87 8.30
CA ILE A 360 -16.36 -36.74 7.51
C ILE A 360 -16.32 -37.16 6.05
N PHE A 361 -17.02 -36.40 5.21
CA PHE A 361 -17.07 -36.59 3.77
C PHE A 361 -16.56 -35.35 3.04
N VAL A 362 -15.86 -35.56 1.93
CA VAL A 362 -15.57 -34.52 0.94
C VAL A 362 -16.11 -35.02 -0.39
N GLY A 363 -16.80 -34.17 -1.13
CA GLY A 363 -17.31 -34.53 -2.44
C GLY A 363 -17.29 -33.38 -3.41
N HIS A 364 -17.70 -33.65 -4.64
CA HIS A 364 -17.82 -32.63 -5.68
C HIS A 364 -18.98 -32.94 -6.64
N ILE A 365 -19.43 -31.90 -7.35
CA ILE A 365 -20.36 -32.06 -8.47
C ILE A 365 -19.60 -32.63 -9.68
N ARG A 366 -20.19 -33.59 -10.39
CA ARG A 366 -19.60 -34.16 -11.62
C ARG A 366 -19.88 -33.21 -12.79
N LYS A 367 -18.91 -33.09 -13.71
CA LYS A 367 -19.10 -32.34 -14.95
C LYS A 367 -20.19 -33.00 -15.80
N ASN A 368 -21.06 -32.17 -16.38
CA ASN A 368 -22.12 -32.60 -17.27
C ASN A 368 -22.08 -31.80 -18.59
N ASP A 369 -22.82 -32.28 -19.60
CA ASP A 369 -22.87 -31.62 -20.93
C ASP A 369 -23.48 -30.22 -20.88
N ALA A 370 -24.30 -29.93 -19.86
CA ALA A 370 -24.92 -28.62 -19.63
C ALA A 370 -23.94 -27.57 -19.06
N GLY A 371 -22.78 -27.99 -18.55
CA GLY A 371 -21.78 -27.12 -17.94
C GLY A 371 -22.20 -26.58 -16.56
N ASP A 372 -23.04 -27.31 -15.84
CA ASP A 372 -23.48 -26.92 -14.49
C ASP A 372 -22.30 -27.06 -13.52
N LYS A 373 -21.94 -25.95 -12.85
CA LYS A 373 -20.71 -25.91 -12.05
C LYS A 373 -20.95 -26.28 -10.60
N GLY A 374 -21.91 -25.62 -9.97
CA GLY A 374 -22.31 -25.87 -8.59
C GLY A 374 -23.65 -26.60 -8.51
N LEU A 375 -24.02 -27.01 -7.29
CA LEU A 375 -25.32 -27.66 -7.08
C LEU A 375 -26.50 -26.74 -7.40
N ASP A 376 -26.34 -25.41 -7.22
CA ASP A 376 -27.41 -24.47 -7.49
C ASP A 376 -27.70 -24.35 -8.99
N ASP A 377 -26.65 -24.43 -9.82
CA ASP A 377 -26.77 -24.51 -11.27
C ASP A 377 -27.46 -25.82 -11.67
N LEU A 378 -27.01 -26.95 -11.12
CA LEU A 378 -27.58 -28.27 -11.40
C LEU A 378 -29.08 -28.33 -11.07
N LEU A 379 -29.48 -27.80 -9.91
CA LEU A 379 -30.88 -27.73 -9.46
C LEU A 379 -31.70 -26.62 -10.15
N ALA A 380 -31.07 -25.69 -10.85
CA ALA A 380 -31.76 -24.65 -11.61
C ALA A 380 -31.86 -24.98 -13.11
N ASN A 381 -31.05 -25.91 -13.60
CA ASN A 381 -30.91 -26.24 -15.01
C ASN A 381 -31.21 -27.73 -15.28
N THR A 382 -30.22 -28.63 -15.15
CA THR A 382 -30.38 -30.05 -15.51
C THR A 382 -31.46 -30.78 -14.73
N LEU A 383 -31.61 -30.48 -13.44
CA LEU A 383 -32.57 -31.13 -12.55
C LEU A 383 -33.83 -30.29 -12.32
N LEU A 384 -34.11 -29.30 -13.16
CA LEU A 384 -35.32 -28.49 -13.03
C LEU A 384 -36.57 -29.37 -13.16
N GLY A 385 -37.39 -29.46 -12.10
CA GLY A 385 -38.56 -30.34 -12.01
C GLY A 385 -38.25 -31.78 -11.58
N LYS A 386 -37.00 -32.10 -11.25
CA LYS A 386 -36.49 -33.39 -10.77
C LYS A 386 -35.53 -33.21 -9.60
N GLU A 387 -35.72 -32.16 -8.80
CA GLU A 387 -34.75 -31.72 -7.80
C GLU A 387 -34.50 -32.77 -6.69
N ASP A 388 -35.49 -33.60 -6.38
CA ASP A 388 -35.39 -34.69 -5.40
C ASP A 388 -34.36 -35.77 -5.81
N GLU A 389 -34.07 -35.90 -7.11
CA GLU A 389 -33.05 -36.85 -7.60
C GLU A 389 -31.66 -36.54 -7.03
N LEU A 390 -31.33 -35.26 -6.78
CA LEU A 390 -30.01 -34.89 -6.26
C LEU A 390 -29.82 -35.30 -4.80
N ALA A 391 -30.85 -35.15 -3.97
CA ALA A 391 -30.81 -35.57 -2.57
C ALA A 391 -30.63 -37.10 -2.48
N ALA A 392 -31.38 -37.84 -3.32
CA ALA A 392 -31.24 -39.29 -3.44
C ALA A 392 -29.86 -39.71 -3.94
N ASP A 393 -29.27 -38.97 -4.90
CA ASP A 393 -27.94 -39.25 -5.44
C ASP A 393 -26.83 -39.01 -4.41
N PHE A 394 -26.95 -37.96 -3.58
CA PHE A 394 -26.04 -37.77 -2.44
C PHE A 394 -26.09 -38.94 -1.45
N ASP A 395 -27.30 -39.41 -1.12
CA ASP A 395 -27.45 -40.54 -0.22
C ASP A 395 -26.92 -41.85 -0.81
N TYR A 396 -27.12 -42.06 -2.11
CA TYR A 396 -26.52 -43.19 -2.82
C TYR A 396 -24.99 -43.11 -2.82
N ALA A 397 -24.42 -41.97 -3.24
CA ALA A 397 -22.98 -41.77 -3.34
C ALA A 397 -22.25 -41.93 -2.00
N CYS A 398 -22.82 -41.43 -0.90
CA CYS A 398 -22.22 -41.58 0.44
C CYS A 398 -22.19 -43.03 0.94
N ASN A 399 -23.09 -43.89 0.45
CA ASN A 399 -23.18 -45.30 0.82
C ASN A 399 -22.48 -46.25 -0.17
N ASP A 400 -22.13 -45.76 -1.37
CA ASP A 400 -21.40 -46.54 -2.36
C ASP A 400 -19.93 -46.77 -1.96
N LYS A 401 -19.36 -47.91 -2.39
CA LYS A 401 -17.97 -48.27 -2.06
C LYS A 401 -16.92 -47.41 -2.78
N LYS A 402 -17.24 -46.93 -3.99
CA LYS A 402 -16.38 -46.03 -4.77
C LYS A 402 -16.73 -44.57 -4.53
N GLY A 403 -17.94 -44.30 -4.04
CA GLY A 403 -18.43 -42.96 -3.78
C GLY A 403 -19.06 -42.30 -5.01
N SER A 404 -19.28 -43.05 -6.08
CA SER A 404 -19.61 -42.48 -7.39
C SER A 404 -21.12 -42.50 -7.65
N GLY A 405 -21.78 -41.36 -7.45
CA GLY A 405 -23.16 -41.11 -7.85
C GLY A 405 -23.29 -40.69 -9.32
N GLN A 406 -24.53 -40.49 -9.77
CA GLN A 406 -24.83 -40.02 -11.13
C GLN A 406 -24.38 -38.58 -11.35
N TYR A 407 -24.63 -37.70 -10.39
CA TYR A 407 -24.36 -36.27 -10.45
C TYR A 407 -23.28 -35.82 -9.47
N VAL A 408 -23.05 -36.56 -8.39
CA VAL A 408 -22.05 -36.23 -7.36
C VAL A 408 -21.09 -37.38 -7.12
N GLU A 409 -19.90 -37.04 -6.64
CA GLU A 409 -18.93 -38.03 -6.15
C GLU A 409 -18.53 -37.68 -4.71
N MET A 410 -18.59 -38.65 -3.80
CA MET A 410 -18.48 -38.48 -2.36
C MET A 410 -17.42 -39.40 -1.77
N PHE A 411 -16.42 -38.84 -1.08
CA PHE A 411 -15.33 -39.57 -0.46
C PHE A 411 -15.46 -39.54 1.08
N LYS A 412 -15.56 -40.71 1.72
CA LYS A 412 -15.52 -40.84 3.18
C LYS A 412 -14.08 -40.71 3.69
N ILE A 413 -13.69 -39.51 4.13
CA ILE A 413 -12.31 -39.17 4.49
C ILE A 413 -11.98 -39.29 5.99
N THR A 414 -12.93 -39.72 6.84
CA THR A 414 -12.74 -39.87 8.30
C THR A 414 -11.41 -40.57 8.65
N GLY A 415 -11.13 -41.69 7.96
CA GLY A 415 -9.95 -42.53 8.16
C GLY A 415 -8.81 -42.28 7.17
N PHE A 416 -8.91 -41.30 6.26
CA PHE A 416 -7.85 -41.07 5.28
C PHE A 416 -6.59 -40.52 5.98
N THR A 417 -5.41 -40.92 5.52
CA THR A 417 -4.16 -40.23 5.84
C THR A 417 -4.01 -39.01 4.94
N ASP A 418 -3.09 -38.10 5.26
CA ASP A 418 -2.83 -36.95 4.40
C ASP A 418 -2.32 -37.37 3.01
N HIS A 419 -1.58 -38.48 2.94
CA HIS A 419 -1.18 -39.11 1.68
C HIS A 419 -2.38 -39.58 0.86
N ARG A 420 -3.27 -40.36 1.47
CA ARG A 420 -4.49 -40.84 0.80
C ARG A 420 -5.43 -39.70 0.38
N LEU A 421 -5.41 -38.59 1.11
CA LEU A 421 -6.16 -37.39 0.73
C LEU A 421 -5.51 -36.66 -0.47
N MET A 422 -4.18 -36.65 -0.58
CA MET A 422 -3.47 -36.11 -1.76
C MET A 422 -3.75 -36.92 -3.04
N GLU A 423 -4.01 -38.23 -2.91
CA GLU A 423 -4.36 -39.10 -4.04
C GLU A 423 -5.64 -38.63 -4.77
N LEU A 424 -6.59 -37.98 -4.09
CA LEU A 424 -7.80 -37.46 -4.72
C LEU A 424 -7.51 -36.44 -5.83
N TRP A 425 -6.40 -35.71 -5.74
CA TRP A 425 -5.91 -34.75 -6.74
C TRP A 425 -4.58 -35.19 -7.37
N CYS A 426 -4.16 -36.45 -7.19
CA CYS A 426 -2.88 -36.97 -7.65
C CYS A 426 -1.63 -36.18 -7.18
N LEU A 427 -1.71 -35.42 -6.09
CA LEU A 427 -0.63 -34.52 -5.63
C LEU A 427 0.57 -35.24 -5.01
N HIS A 428 0.47 -36.55 -4.80
CA HIS A 428 1.52 -37.40 -4.21
C HIS A 428 2.60 -37.78 -5.23
N SER A 429 2.31 -37.72 -6.53
CA SER A 429 3.24 -38.08 -7.60
C SER A 429 3.06 -37.17 -8.82
N HIS A 430 4.19 -36.66 -9.36
CA HIS A 430 4.17 -35.88 -10.60
C HIS A 430 3.69 -36.72 -11.78
N GLU A 431 3.94 -38.04 -11.80
CA GLU A 431 3.51 -38.95 -12.87
C GLU A 431 1.99 -39.08 -12.86
N ALA A 432 1.41 -39.37 -11.69
CA ALA A 432 -0.03 -39.50 -11.53
C ALA A 432 -0.75 -38.18 -11.84
N PHE A 433 -0.20 -37.06 -11.41
CA PHE A 433 -0.75 -35.73 -11.70
C PHE A 433 -0.69 -35.41 -13.19
N ALA A 434 0.47 -35.65 -13.81
CA ALA A 434 0.68 -35.36 -15.21
C ALA A 434 -0.20 -36.24 -16.12
N GLU A 435 -0.37 -37.52 -15.80
CA GLU A 435 -1.26 -38.40 -16.55
C GLU A 435 -2.74 -37.99 -16.41
N ARG A 436 -3.16 -37.55 -15.20
CA ARG A 436 -4.52 -37.05 -14.96
C ARG A 436 -4.85 -35.78 -15.73
N HIS A 437 -3.87 -34.89 -15.92
CA HIS A 437 -4.04 -33.63 -16.64
C HIS A 437 -3.33 -33.61 -18.00
N LYS A 438 -3.11 -34.79 -18.60
CA LYS A 438 -2.32 -34.98 -19.81
C LYS A 438 -2.78 -34.15 -20.99
N ASP A 439 -4.08 -34.02 -21.18
CA ASP A 439 -4.67 -33.28 -22.31
C ASP A 439 -4.24 -31.82 -22.36
N LEU A 440 -4.01 -31.21 -21.19
CA LEU A 440 -3.53 -29.84 -21.07
C LEU A 440 -2.00 -29.79 -21.03
N LEU A 441 -1.37 -30.67 -20.25
CA LEU A 441 0.07 -30.61 -19.98
C LEU A 441 0.94 -31.09 -21.15
N LYS A 442 0.46 -32.00 -22.01
CA LYS A 442 1.25 -32.48 -23.16
C LYS A 442 1.57 -31.36 -24.17
N ASN A 443 0.73 -30.31 -24.20
CA ASN A 443 0.88 -29.21 -25.13
C ASN A 443 1.86 -28.15 -24.61
N LEU A 444 2.35 -28.29 -23.37
CA LEU A 444 3.34 -27.42 -22.78
C LEU A 444 4.76 -27.98 -23.06
N PRO A 445 5.74 -27.14 -23.45
CA PRO A 445 7.11 -27.59 -23.65
C PRO A 445 7.74 -28.14 -22.36
N GLU A 446 7.37 -27.55 -21.23
CA GLU A 446 7.65 -28.02 -19.87
C GLU A 446 6.64 -27.40 -18.90
N PHE A 447 6.46 -28.03 -17.74
CA PHE A 447 5.58 -27.55 -16.67
C PHE A 447 6.23 -27.72 -15.30
N LEU A 448 5.90 -26.80 -14.39
CA LEU A 448 6.43 -26.82 -13.02
C LEU A 448 5.46 -27.56 -12.10
N PHE A 449 5.94 -28.63 -11.44
CA PHE A 449 5.20 -29.33 -10.39
C PHE A 449 6.04 -29.32 -9.11
N ASN A 450 5.48 -28.81 -8.00
CA ASN A 450 6.22 -28.44 -6.80
C ASN A 450 7.33 -27.41 -7.09
N ARG A 451 8.58 -27.86 -7.14
CA ARG A 451 9.77 -27.03 -7.40
C ARG A 451 10.55 -27.50 -8.64
N TYR A 452 10.06 -28.54 -9.33
CA TYR A 452 10.78 -29.22 -10.39
C TYR A 452 10.05 -29.08 -11.72
N ARG A 453 10.83 -28.97 -12.79
CA ARG A 453 10.30 -28.89 -14.16
C ARG A 453 10.20 -30.28 -14.74
N TRP A 454 9.08 -30.56 -15.38
CA TRP A 454 8.75 -31.82 -16.03
C TRP A 454 8.30 -31.56 -17.46
N LYS A 455 8.45 -32.54 -18.33
CA LYS A 455 7.94 -32.51 -19.70
C LYS A 455 7.48 -33.90 -20.12
N PHE A 456 6.66 -33.96 -21.16
CA PHE A 456 6.40 -35.20 -21.87
C PHE A 456 7.50 -35.40 -22.92
N ASP A 457 8.08 -36.59 -23.00
CA ASP A 457 8.98 -36.98 -24.09
C ASP A 457 8.20 -37.37 -25.36
N GLU A 458 8.92 -37.74 -26.42
CA GLU A 458 8.33 -38.14 -27.71
C GLU A 458 7.44 -39.40 -27.60
N ASP A 459 7.69 -40.25 -26.59
CA ASP A 459 6.92 -41.46 -26.28
C ASP A 459 5.70 -41.17 -25.37
N GLY A 460 5.50 -39.91 -24.98
CA GLY A 460 4.40 -39.48 -24.11
C GLY A 460 4.57 -39.86 -22.65
N LYS A 461 5.81 -40.12 -22.20
CA LYS A 461 6.18 -40.38 -20.81
C LYS A 461 6.67 -39.09 -20.14
N VAL A 462 6.34 -38.95 -18.86
CA VAL A 462 6.74 -37.80 -18.04
C VAL A 462 8.20 -37.96 -17.63
N VAL A 463 9.04 -37.02 -18.04
CA VAL A 463 10.47 -36.99 -17.73
C VAL A 463 10.84 -35.65 -17.09
N SER A 464 11.89 -35.63 -16.25
CA SER A 464 12.44 -34.38 -15.74
C SER A 464 12.85 -33.49 -16.91
N ALA A 465 12.34 -32.26 -16.93
CA ALA A 465 12.78 -31.23 -17.88
C ALA A 465 14.07 -30.56 -17.43
N GLN A 466 14.54 -30.83 -16.20
CA GLN A 466 15.91 -30.54 -15.78
C GLN A 466 16.78 -31.76 -16.14
N PRO A 467 17.53 -31.73 -17.26
CA PRO A 467 18.54 -32.75 -17.49
C PRO A 467 19.56 -32.68 -16.34
N PHE A 468 20.02 -33.84 -15.87
CA PHE A 468 21.38 -33.90 -15.37
C PHE A 468 22.24 -33.76 -16.61
N ASP A 469 23.05 -32.71 -16.69
CA ASP A 469 24.23 -32.83 -17.54
C ASP A 469 25.14 -33.89 -16.90
N ALA A 470 25.90 -34.64 -17.71
CA ALA A 470 26.72 -35.75 -17.21
C ALA A 470 27.73 -35.31 -16.13
N ASP A 471 28.11 -34.03 -16.16
CA ASP A 471 28.97 -33.34 -15.21
C ASP A 471 28.22 -32.72 -14.01
N GLU A 472 26.89 -32.82 -13.93
CA GLU A 472 26.08 -32.46 -12.76
C GLU A 472 25.70 -33.67 -11.89
N GLN A 473 25.97 -34.88 -12.36
CA GLN A 473 25.66 -36.10 -11.61
C GLN A 473 26.57 -36.18 -10.37
N PHE A 474 26.08 -35.72 -9.21
CA PHE A 474 26.82 -35.66 -7.96
C PHE A 474 27.04 -37.02 -7.28
N TRP A 475 26.79 -38.12 -7.98
CA TRP A 475 27.10 -39.47 -7.55
C TRP A 475 27.66 -40.30 -8.71
N ARG A 476 28.43 -41.34 -8.39
CA ARG A 476 28.85 -42.38 -9.33
C ARG A 476 28.36 -43.73 -8.83
N VAL A 477 27.90 -44.56 -9.76
CA VAL A 477 27.52 -45.95 -9.46
C VAL A 477 28.77 -46.81 -9.50
N VAL A 478 29.06 -47.51 -8.40
CA VAL A 478 30.19 -48.44 -8.27
C VAL A 478 29.61 -49.84 -8.06
N LYS A 479 29.84 -50.73 -9.02
CA LYS A 479 29.45 -52.13 -8.91
C LYS A 479 30.49 -52.89 -8.10
N ARG A 480 30.08 -53.54 -7.01
CA ARG A 480 30.93 -54.42 -6.21
C ARG A 480 30.41 -55.85 -6.30
N ASN A 481 31.32 -56.78 -6.57
CA ASN A 481 31.00 -58.21 -6.64
C ASN A 481 31.05 -58.82 -5.23
N GLU A 482 29.92 -59.35 -4.77
CA GLU A 482 29.81 -60.10 -3.50
C GLU A 482 29.71 -61.62 -3.75
N GLY A 483 30.37 -62.15 -4.79
CA GLY A 483 30.43 -63.59 -5.09
C GLY A 483 30.34 -63.92 -6.58
N LYS A 484 30.19 -65.22 -6.90
CA LYS A 484 30.21 -65.74 -8.29
C LYS A 484 29.03 -65.27 -9.17
N ASP A 485 27.92 -64.82 -8.59
CA ASP A 485 26.71 -64.42 -9.34
C ASP A 485 25.89 -63.27 -8.71
N ASN A 486 26.46 -62.43 -7.82
CA ASN A 486 25.72 -61.33 -7.20
C ASN A 486 26.48 -59.99 -7.26
N GLU A 487 25.97 -59.05 -8.07
CA GLU A 487 26.46 -57.68 -8.21
C GLU A 487 25.64 -56.72 -7.32
N ARG A 488 26.30 -56.04 -6.39
CA ARG A 488 25.70 -54.94 -5.61
C ARG A 488 26.13 -53.59 -6.20
N SER A 489 25.18 -52.69 -6.42
CA SER A 489 25.46 -51.31 -6.83
C SER A 489 25.56 -50.41 -5.60
N ASP A 490 26.76 -49.92 -5.31
CA ASP A 490 27.03 -48.89 -4.32
C ASP A 490 27.09 -47.50 -5.00
N TYR A 491 26.89 -46.44 -4.22
CA TYR A 491 26.87 -45.06 -4.70
C TYR A 491 27.95 -44.26 -3.98
N GLU A 492 28.81 -43.60 -4.75
CA GLU A 492 29.89 -42.73 -4.24
C GLU A 492 29.64 -41.27 -4.62
N PHE A 493 29.87 -40.34 -3.68
CA PHE A 493 29.60 -38.92 -3.89
C PHE A 493 30.67 -38.26 -4.77
N CYS A 494 30.25 -37.50 -5.77
CA CYS A 494 31.13 -36.77 -6.69
C CYS A 494 31.16 -35.28 -6.31
N TYR A 495 32.22 -34.85 -5.62
CA TYR A 495 32.36 -33.47 -5.13
C TYR A 495 32.35 -32.41 -6.24
N VAL A 496 33.07 -32.64 -7.34
CA VAL A 496 33.14 -31.69 -8.46
C VAL A 496 31.77 -31.54 -9.11
N ASN A 497 31.12 -32.66 -9.45
CA ASN A 497 29.80 -32.63 -10.06
C ASN A 497 28.73 -32.03 -9.14
N SER A 498 28.85 -32.22 -7.82
CA SER A 498 27.98 -31.53 -6.85
C SER A 498 28.19 -30.03 -6.84
N GLN A 499 29.42 -29.54 -7.05
CA GLN A 499 29.68 -28.11 -7.15
C GLN A 499 29.09 -27.55 -8.44
N ASN A 500 29.30 -28.23 -9.58
CA ASN A 500 28.71 -27.87 -10.86
C ASN A 500 27.18 -27.82 -10.76
N PHE A 501 26.56 -28.86 -10.19
CA PHE A 501 25.12 -28.93 -9.97
C PHE A 501 24.58 -27.72 -9.20
N LEU A 502 25.26 -27.32 -8.11
CA LEU A 502 24.86 -26.18 -7.29
C LEU A 502 25.11 -24.85 -8.02
N GLN A 503 26.28 -24.69 -8.66
CA GLN A 503 26.65 -23.45 -9.37
C GLN A 503 25.77 -23.18 -10.60
N ASN A 504 25.47 -24.21 -11.39
CA ASN A 504 24.57 -24.10 -12.54
C ASN A 504 23.15 -23.72 -12.14
N ARG A 505 22.79 -23.96 -10.88
CA ARG A 505 21.51 -23.53 -10.26
C ARG A 505 21.63 -22.20 -9.51
N GLY A 506 22.73 -21.47 -9.69
CA GLY A 506 22.92 -20.13 -9.14
C GLY A 506 23.42 -20.09 -7.70
N PHE A 507 23.80 -21.21 -7.08
CA PHE A 507 24.40 -21.21 -5.75
C PHE A 507 25.88 -20.87 -5.82
N GLY A 508 26.32 -19.94 -4.98
CA GLY A 508 27.73 -19.56 -4.91
C GLY A 508 28.08 -18.76 -3.68
N ARG A 509 29.24 -18.12 -3.72
CA ARG A 509 29.70 -17.20 -2.69
C ARG A 509 29.72 -15.77 -3.19
N LEU A 510 29.37 -14.82 -2.36
CA LEU A 510 29.60 -13.40 -2.59
C LEU A 510 30.69 -12.88 -1.66
N ARG A 511 31.64 -12.11 -2.19
CA ARG A 511 32.69 -11.48 -1.37
C ARG A 511 32.12 -10.22 -0.71
N ARG A 512 32.25 -10.13 0.62
CA ARG A 512 31.87 -8.95 1.41
C ARG A 512 33.04 -7.96 1.51
N GLN A 513 32.76 -6.73 1.94
CA GLN A 513 33.78 -5.68 2.05
C GLN A 513 34.81 -5.95 3.12
N ASP A 514 34.40 -6.61 4.20
CA ASP A 514 35.27 -7.06 5.31
C ASP A 514 36.17 -8.26 4.94
N LYS A 515 36.21 -8.63 3.65
CA LYS A 515 36.91 -9.79 3.09
C LYS A 515 36.34 -11.14 3.52
N SER A 516 35.22 -11.18 4.24
CA SER A 516 34.45 -12.41 4.46
C SER A 516 33.62 -12.75 3.22
N PHE A 517 32.87 -13.86 3.28
CA PHE A 517 31.95 -14.23 2.23
C PHE A 517 30.59 -14.61 2.80
N LEU A 518 29.58 -14.54 1.95
CA LEU A 518 28.21 -14.97 2.20
C LEU A 518 27.85 -16.04 1.17
N PHE A 519 27.07 -17.05 1.54
CA PHE A 519 26.44 -17.93 0.55
C PHE A 519 25.26 -17.21 -0.08
N ILE A 520 25.18 -17.26 -1.41
CA ILE A 520 24.09 -16.65 -2.15
C ILE A 520 23.46 -17.63 -3.12
N HIS A 521 22.19 -17.40 -3.41
CA HIS A 521 21.48 -18.01 -4.53
C HIS A 521 21.04 -16.92 -5.48
N LEU A 522 21.55 -17.00 -6.70
CA LEU A 522 21.26 -16.09 -7.79
C LEU A 522 20.14 -16.69 -8.65
N GLU A 523 18.93 -16.16 -8.49
CA GLU A 523 17.78 -16.44 -9.35
C GLU A 523 17.42 -15.14 -10.06
N PRO A 524 18.03 -14.81 -11.22
CA PRO A 524 17.89 -13.49 -11.82
C PRO A 524 16.43 -13.03 -11.95
N PRO A 525 16.10 -11.80 -11.52
CA PRO A 525 17.02 -10.75 -11.07
C PRO A 525 17.34 -10.75 -9.56
N LEU A 526 16.89 -11.76 -8.80
CA LEU A 526 17.00 -11.81 -7.34
C LEU A 526 18.29 -12.47 -6.85
N VAL A 527 18.87 -11.89 -5.81
CA VAL A 527 19.98 -12.47 -5.04
C VAL A 527 19.47 -12.71 -3.62
N ARG A 528 19.48 -13.97 -3.19
CA ARG A 528 19.09 -14.36 -1.83
C ARG A 528 20.34 -14.68 -1.00
N SER A 529 20.37 -14.17 0.22
CA SER A 529 21.35 -14.54 1.25
C SER A 529 20.98 -15.89 1.86
N LEU A 530 21.93 -16.81 1.94
CA LEU A 530 21.71 -18.18 2.44
C LEU A 530 22.66 -18.57 3.57
N GLU A 531 22.22 -19.53 4.38
CA GLU A 531 23.07 -20.33 5.24
C GLU A 531 23.49 -21.63 4.54
N ALA A 532 24.55 -22.27 5.03
CA ALA A 532 25.03 -23.56 4.50
C ALA A 532 23.95 -24.66 4.56
N SER A 533 23.06 -24.60 5.55
CA SER A 533 21.90 -25.48 5.68
C SER A 533 20.93 -25.33 4.52
N ASP A 534 20.70 -24.13 4.01
CA ASP A 534 19.74 -23.90 2.93
C ASP A 534 20.21 -24.55 1.63
N VAL A 535 21.51 -24.43 1.33
CA VAL A 535 22.14 -25.05 0.15
C VAL A 535 22.08 -26.58 0.25
N ARG A 536 22.35 -27.12 1.44
CA ARG A 536 22.22 -28.55 1.71
C ARG A 536 20.78 -29.02 1.52
N ASP A 537 19.83 -28.35 2.15
CA ASP A 537 18.43 -28.75 2.13
C ASP A 537 17.87 -28.72 0.70
N TYR A 538 18.34 -27.80 -0.14
CA TYR A 538 18.08 -27.80 -1.58
C TYR A 538 18.58 -29.09 -2.25
N LEU A 539 19.85 -29.47 -2.07
CA LEU A 539 20.41 -30.69 -2.67
C LEU A 539 19.65 -31.95 -2.21
N PHE A 540 19.32 -32.05 -0.92
CA PHE A 540 18.59 -33.18 -0.35
C PHE A 540 17.17 -33.27 -0.89
N GLN A 541 16.46 -32.14 -0.94
CA GLN A 541 15.13 -32.10 -1.54
C GLN A 541 15.21 -32.52 -3.00
N PHE A 542 16.18 -32.01 -3.76
CA PHE A 542 16.37 -32.37 -5.15
C PHE A 542 16.59 -33.88 -5.32
N ALA A 543 17.53 -34.47 -4.57
CA ALA A 543 17.84 -35.89 -4.63
C ALA A 543 16.66 -36.78 -4.23
N LYS A 544 15.86 -36.35 -3.24
CA LYS A 544 14.68 -37.09 -2.78
C LYS A 544 13.63 -37.27 -3.87
N HIS A 545 13.49 -36.28 -4.76
CA HIS A 545 12.48 -36.30 -5.82
C HIS A 545 12.99 -36.87 -7.14
N ASN A 546 14.31 -36.75 -7.41
CA ASN A 546 14.86 -37.04 -8.74
C ASN A 546 15.87 -38.21 -8.77
N CYS A 547 16.33 -38.69 -7.61
CA CYS A 547 17.35 -39.75 -7.52
C CYS A 547 16.79 -41.02 -6.86
N CYS A 548 17.43 -42.16 -7.12
CA CYS A 548 17.04 -43.43 -6.51
C CYS A 548 17.31 -43.46 -4.98
N VAL A 549 16.70 -44.41 -4.30
CA VAL A 549 16.82 -44.57 -2.83
C VAL A 549 18.29 -44.71 -2.39
N GLY A 550 19.13 -45.39 -3.17
CA GLY A 550 20.55 -45.57 -2.84
C GLY A 550 21.37 -44.27 -2.81
N VAL A 551 21.09 -43.32 -3.71
CA VAL A 551 21.71 -41.98 -3.69
C VAL A 551 21.22 -41.17 -2.49
N ASN A 552 19.94 -41.27 -2.16
CA ASN A 552 19.38 -40.62 -0.98
C ASN A 552 20.00 -41.15 0.33
N GLU A 553 20.14 -42.47 0.46
CA GLU A 553 20.84 -43.07 1.60
C GLU A 553 22.30 -42.65 1.70
N MET A 554 23.01 -42.58 0.56
CA MET A 554 24.39 -42.09 0.51
C MET A 554 24.47 -40.67 1.07
N LEU A 555 23.63 -39.74 0.60
CA LEU A 555 23.60 -38.36 1.10
C LEU A 555 23.30 -38.30 2.60
N ILE A 556 22.29 -39.05 3.09
CA ILE A 556 21.91 -39.08 4.51
C ILE A 556 23.07 -39.61 5.38
N LYS A 557 23.80 -40.63 4.93
CA LYS A 557 24.94 -41.20 5.67
C LYS A 557 26.12 -40.24 5.74
N GLY A 558 26.30 -39.35 4.75
CA GLY A 558 27.46 -38.45 4.65
C GLY A 558 27.13 -36.96 4.72
N VAL A 559 26.03 -36.55 5.37
CA VAL A 559 25.54 -35.16 5.44
C VAL A 559 26.66 -34.14 5.72
N SER A 560 27.41 -34.34 6.80
CA SER A 560 28.49 -33.42 7.22
C SER A 560 29.73 -33.52 6.33
N GLN A 561 29.98 -34.70 5.75
CA GLN A 561 31.17 -35.00 4.96
C GLN A 561 31.07 -34.49 3.50
N TYR A 562 29.88 -34.53 2.91
CA TYR A 562 29.65 -34.22 1.50
C TYR A 562 29.28 -32.75 1.29
N VAL A 563 28.42 -32.20 2.16
CA VAL A 563 27.83 -30.86 2.02
C VAL A 563 27.84 -30.06 3.32
N GLY A 564 28.87 -30.28 4.15
CA GLY A 564 29.14 -29.42 5.31
C GLY A 564 29.61 -28.01 4.89
N PRO A 565 29.61 -27.04 5.83
CA PRO A 565 30.00 -25.64 5.55
C PRO A 565 31.38 -25.51 4.89
N ASP A 566 32.36 -26.31 5.33
CA ASP A 566 33.70 -26.32 4.75
C ASP A 566 33.72 -26.81 3.29
N LYS A 567 32.88 -27.78 2.95
CA LYS A 567 32.77 -28.30 1.57
C LYS A 567 32.06 -27.30 0.67
N LEU A 568 30.98 -26.69 1.16
CA LEU A 568 30.26 -25.64 0.44
C LEU A 568 31.11 -24.38 0.27
N SER A 569 32.06 -24.13 1.16
CA SER A 569 33.02 -23.03 1.02
C SER A 569 33.92 -23.16 -0.24
N LEU A 570 33.87 -24.28 -0.97
CA LEU A 570 34.56 -24.45 -2.24
C LEU A 570 33.76 -23.93 -3.45
N LEU A 571 32.47 -23.59 -3.29
CA LEU A 571 31.67 -23.02 -4.37
C LEU A 571 32.34 -21.75 -4.93
N GLU A 572 32.21 -21.50 -6.22
CA GLU A 572 32.83 -20.32 -6.84
C GLU A 572 32.18 -19.01 -6.38
N TYR A 573 32.92 -17.92 -6.56
CA TYR A 573 32.38 -16.60 -6.29
C TYR A 573 31.49 -16.15 -7.44
N ILE A 574 30.25 -15.82 -7.12
CA ILE A 574 29.33 -15.16 -8.04
C ILE A 574 29.46 -13.65 -7.81
N GLN A 575 29.54 -12.89 -8.90
CA GLN A 575 29.53 -11.44 -8.87
C GLN A 575 28.22 -10.92 -9.47
N PRO A 576 27.17 -10.71 -8.64
CA PRO A 576 25.93 -10.11 -9.11
C PRO A 576 26.17 -8.69 -9.59
N ASP A 577 25.58 -8.37 -10.74
CA ASP A 577 25.52 -7.03 -11.29
C ASP A 577 24.51 -6.14 -10.55
N PHE A 578 24.91 -5.50 -9.45
CA PHE A 578 24.07 -4.53 -8.74
C PHE A 578 24.17 -3.12 -9.35
N ILE A 579 23.03 -2.43 -9.50
CA ILE A 579 23.03 -1.01 -9.87
C ILE A 579 23.81 -0.19 -8.84
N LYS A 580 24.69 0.67 -9.34
CA LYS A 580 25.28 1.76 -8.56
C LYS A 580 24.26 2.90 -8.47
N PRO A 581 23.96 3.43 -7.28
CA PRO A 581 23.02 4.53 -7.14
C PRO A 581 23.37 5.72 -8.03
N SER A 582 22.41 6.21 -8.81
CA SER A 582 22.58 7.36 -9.70
C SER A 582 21.91 8.61 -9.13
N ARG A 583 22.45 9.77 -9.48
CA ARG A 583 21.85 11.08 -9.16
C ARG A 583 20.62 11.38 -10.01
N ASP A 584 20.43 10.68 -11.12
CA ASP A 584 19.41 10.99 -12.13
C ASP A 584 18.08 10.28 -11.89
N GLY A 585 18.05 9.29 -10.99
CA GLY A 585 16.84 8.56 -10.69
C GLY A 585 17.00 7.50 -9.60
N GLN A 586 15.86 6.99 -9.14
CA GLN A 586 15.74 6.00 -8.08
C GLN A 586 14.80 4.87 -8.52
N TYR A 587 15.17 3.64 -8.18
CA TYR A 587 14.31 2.48 -8.38
C TYR A 587 13.47 2.18 -7.14
N PHE A 588 12.23 1.76 -7.36
CA PHE A 588 11.43 1.02 -6.39
C PHE A 588 11.12 -0.37 -6.93
N TYR A 589 11.28 -1.39 -6.10
CA TYR A 589 11.03 -2.78 -6.46
C TYR A 589 9.81 -3.29 -5.69
N PHE A 590 8.80 -3.74 -6.43
CA PHE A 590 7.50 -4.22 -5.93
C PHE A 590 7.32 -5.70 -6.28
N ASP A 591 6.21 -6.32 -5.86
CA ASP A 591 6.01 -7.76 -6.04
C ASP A 591 6.12 -8.17 -7.53
N LYS A 592 5.45 -7.44 -8.42
CA LYS A 592 5.34 -7.82 -9.85
C LYS A 592 6.02 -6.85 -10.81
N SER A 593 6.33 -5.64 -10.36
CA SER A 593 6.89 -4.57 -11.18
C SER A 593 7.98 -3.81 -10.42
N CYS A 594 8.73 -3.02 -11.16
CA CYS A 594 9.65 -2.03 -10.62
C CYS A 594 9.33 -0.66 -11.22
N TRP A 595 9.55 0.40 -10.46
CA TRP A 595 9.40 1.77 -10.93
C TRP A 595 10.76 2.43 -11.00
N LEU A 596 11.08 2.99 -12.17
CA LEU A 596 12.18 3.93 -12.32
C LEU A 596 11.64 5.35 -12.21
N VAL A 597 11.94 6.02 -11.10
CA VAL A 597 11.59 7.41 -10.86
C VAL A 597 12.74 8.30 -11.32
N THR A 598 12.48 9.18 -12.28
CA THR A 598 13.40 10.21 -12.76
C THR A 598 12.77 11.59 -12.54
N ARG A 599 13.54 12.66 -12.71
CA ARG A 599 13.01 14.03 -12.60
C ARG A 599 11.73 14.21 -13.42
N ASP A 600 11.72 13.72 -14.66
CA ASP A 600 10.69 14.04 -15.64
C ASP A 600 9.59 12.96 -15.75
N SER A 601 9.83 11.72 -15.29
CA SER A 601 8.86 10.62 -15.43
C SER A 601 9.02 9.51 -14.39
N VAL A 602 7.94 8.75 -14.16
CA VAL A 602 7.95 7.45 -13.48
C VAL A 602 7.62 6.38 -14.50
N LYS A 603 8.55 5.43 -14.72
CA LYS A 603 8.36 4.30 -15.63
C LYS A 603 8.12 3.03 -14.83
N GLU A 604 6.92 2.47 -14.96
CA GLU A 604 6.59 1.16 -14.42
C GLU A 604 6.98 0.06 -15.42
N MET A 605 7.76 -0.92 -14.98
CA MET A 605 8.33 -1.99 -15.81
C MET A 605 8.22 -3.33 -15.10
N GLY A 606 8.06 -4.43 -15.85
CA GLY A 606 8.21 -5.78 -15.30
C GLY A 606 9.68 -6.15 -15.10
N TYR A 607 9.95 -7.15 -14.24
CA TYR A 607 11.31 -7.62 -13.93
C TYR A 607 12.05 -8.19 -15.14
N GLU A 608 11.34 -8.61 -16.19
CA GLU A 608 11.92 -9.02 -17.47
C GLU A 608 12.62 -7.89 -18.22
N ASN A 609 12.36 -6.62 -17.85
CA ASN A 609 12.95 -5.45 -18.50
C ASN A 609 14.14 -4.87 -17.74
N ILE A 610 14.57 -5.50 -16.63
CA ILE A 610 15.78 -5.10 -15.91
C ILE A 610 16.90 -6.10 -16.17
N SER A 611 18.11 -5.58 -16.41
CA SER A 611 19.31 -6.40 -16.63
C SER A 611 20.15 -6.60 -15.36
N HIS A 612 19.90 -5.77 -14.34
CA HIS A 612 20.64 -5.78 -13.09
C HIS A 612 19.98 -6.67 -12.05
N HIS A 613 20.78 -7.07 -11.07
CA HIS A 613 20.35 -7.85 -9.92
C HIS A 613 19.95 -6.96 -8.75
N ILE A 614 19.08 -7.50 -7.91
CA ILE A 614 18.64 -6.90 -6.66
C ILE A 614 18.68 -7.93 -5.54
N TRP A 615 18.89 -7.46 -4.33
CA TRP A 615 18.67 -8.30 -3.15
C TRP A 615 17.18 -8.62 -3.03
N GLU A 616 16.86 -9.85 -2.64
CA GLU A 616 15.47 -10.26 -2.42
C GLU A 616 14.73 -9.32 -1.46
N GLU A 617 15.41 -8.83 -0.42
CA GLU A 617 14.84 -7.94 0.57
C GLU A 617 14.53 -6.53 0.03
N GLN A 618 15.07 -6.16 -1.15
CA GLN A 618 14.71 -4.91 -1.82
C GLN A 618 13.34 -5.02 -2.51
N ARG A 619 12.91 -6.24 -2.88
CA ARG A 619 11.59 -6.49 -3.46
C ARG A 619 10.54 -6.45 -2.36
N ARG A 620 9.66 -5.45 -2.43
CA ARG A 620 8.58 -5.30 -1.46
C ARG A 620 7.40 -6.18 -1.84
N ASP A 621 6.82 -6.86 -0.85
CA ASP A 621 5.57 -7.62 -0.98
C ASP A 621 4.36 -6.68 -1.01
N TYR A 622 4.33 -5.79 -2.01
CA TYR A 622 3.27 -4.83 -2.22
C TYR A 622 3.12 -4.54 -3.72
N PRO A 623 1.93 -4.75 -4.33
CA PRO A 623 1.71 -4.53 -5.76
C PRO A 623 1.33 -3.08 -6.07
N ALA A 624 2.29 -2.15 -5.90
CA ALA A 624 2.04 -0.74 -6.21
C ALA A 624 1.75 -0.55 -7.71
N LYS A 625 0.80 0.34 -8.02
CA LYS A 625 0.47 0.77 -9.38
C LYS A 625 0.65 2.28 -9.55
N TYR A 626 1.39 2.69 -10.59
CA TYR A 626 1.60 4.10 -10.86
C TYR A 626 0.32 4.72 -11.44
N LEU A 627 -0.08 5.89 -10.94
CA LEU A 627 -1.34 6.56 -11.32
C LEU A 627 -1.22 7.37 -12.61
N GLY A 628 -0.04 7.42 -13.25
CA GLY A 628 0.19 8.13 -14.51
C GLY A 628 0.38 9.65 -14.37
N LYS A 629 0.21 10.22 -13.17
CA LYS A 629 0.30 11.65 -12.89
C LYS A 629 0.87 11.93 -11.49
N GLN A 630 1.43 13.12 -11.30
CA GLN A 630 1.87 13.60 -9.99
C GLN A 630 0.66 13.91 -9.09
N LEU A 631 0.82 13.73 -7.79
CA LEU A 631 -0.23 14.07 -6.81
C LEU A 631 -0.24 15.57 -6.51
N VAL A 632 0.93 16.19 -6.49
CA VAL A 632 1.15 17.61 -6.29
C VAL A 632 2.21 18.12 -7.27
N THR A 633 1.92 19.25 -7.90
CA THR A 633 2.84 19.95 -8.80
C THR A 633 3.12 21.34 -8.26
N PHE A 634 4.40 21.67 -8.10
CA PHE A 634 4.84 22.99 -7.67
C PHE A 634 5.26 23.85 -8.86
N ARG A 635 4.99 25.15 -8.78
CA ARG A 635 5.51 26.18 -9.68
C ARG A 635 6.24 27.23 -8.87
N LYS A 636 7.37 27.69 -9.40
CA LYS A 636 8.14 28.80 -8.85
C LYS A 636 8.04 29.98 -9.82
N ASP A 637 7.57 31.11 -9.32
CA ASP A 637 7.55 32.40 -10.02
C ASP A 637 8.34 33.41 -9.19
N ALA A 638 9.51 33.83 -9.70
CA ALA A 638 10.52 34.57 -8.94
C ALA A 638 10.81 33.90 -7.56
N ASP A 639 10.50 34.58 -6.45
CA ASP A 639 10.69 34.08 -5.08
C ASP A 639 9.40 33.51 -4.44
N THR A 640 8.35 33.35 -5.24
CA THR A 640 7.04 32.86 -4.78
C THR A 640 6.78 31.45 -5.30
N TYR A 641 6.33 30.57 -4.41
CA TYR A 641 5.95 29.20 -4.71
C TYR A 641 4.43 29.07 -4.67
N SER A 642 3.90 28.23 -5.56
CA SER A 642 2.51 27.80 -5.55
C SER A 642 2.44 26.32 -5.90
N TYR A 643 1.36 25.65 -5.52
CA TYR A 643 1.14 24.25 -5.86
C TYR A 643 -0.30 23.97 -6.25
N GLU A 644 -0.48 22.95 -7.10
CA GLU A 644 -1.78 22.43 -7.51
C GLU A 644 -1.85 20.95 -7.12
N LEU A 645 -3.00 20.51 -6.60
CA LEU A 645 -3.28 19.11 -6.26
C LEU A 645 -4.16 18.47 -7.31
N THR A 646 -3.91 17.19 -7.59
CA THR A 646 -4.85 16.36 -8.35
C THR A 646 -5.94 15.80 -7.43
N GLU A 647 -7.02 15.25 -8.01
CA GLU A 647 -8.08 14.55 -7.24
C GLU A 647 -7.49 13.46 -6.33
N ASP A 648 -6.52 12.69 -6.83
CA ASP A 648 -5.83 11.67 -6.05
C ASP A 648 -4.92 12.30 -4.97
N GLY A 649 -4.34 13.48 -5.25
CA GLY A 649 -3.60 14.26 -4.25
C GLY A 649 -4.49 14.73 -3.08
N HIS A 650 -5.74 15.11 -3.35
CA HIS A 650 -6.73 15.41 -2.31
C HIS A 650 -7.11 14.17 -1.48
N ARG A 651 -7.12 12.98 -2.09
CA ARG A 651 -7.45 11.71 -1.43
C ARG A 651 -6.29 11.10 -0.64
N CYS A 652 -5.05 11.52 -0.90
CA CYS A 652 -3.87 10.98 -0.24
C CYS A 652 -3.74 11.52 1.19
N HIS A 653 -4.04 10.68 2.18
CA HIS A 653 -4.02 11.08 3.60
C HIS A 653 -2.69 11.67 4.03
N TYR A 654 -1.56 11.07 3.61
CA TYR A 654 -0.24 11.53 4.02
C TYR A 654 0.16 12.87 3.41
N LEU A 655 -0.26 13.15 2.16
CA LEU A 655 -0.03 14.45 1.53
C LEU A 655 -0.82 15.54 2.25
N GLN A 656 -2.09 15.28 2.55
CA GLN A 656 -2.93 16.20 3.33
C GLN A 656 -2.35 16.46 4.73
N PHE A 657 -1.83 15.42 5.39
CA PHE A 657 -1.10 15.59 6.65
C PHE A 657 0.11 16.53 6.51
N LEU A 658 0.92 16.37 5.46
CA LEU A 658 2.08 17.24 5.24
C LEU A 658 1.68 18.69 4.95
N ILE A 659 0.56 18.91 4.25
CA ILE A 659 -0.03 20.24 4.01
C ILE A 659 -0.41 20.87 5.36
N ASN A 660 -1.19 20.15 6.18
CA ASN A 660 -1.63 20.62 7.48
C ASN A 660 -0.45 20.91 8.43
N ALA A 661 0.54 20.01 8.48
CA ALA A 661 1.77 20.18 9.25
C ALA A 661 2.71 21.29 8.72
N SER A 662 2.41 21.85 7.54
CA SER A 662 3.13 22.98 6.95
C SER A 662 2.35 24.29 7.02
N ASN A 663 1.10 24.26 7.46
CA ASN A 663 0.26 25.44 7.61
C ASN A 663 0.53 26.10 8.98
N PHE A 664 1.27 27.22 8.99
CA PHE A 664 1.55 28.01 10.19
C PHE A 664 0.49 29.08 10.50
N THR A 665 -0.39 29.35 9.54
CA THR A 665 -1.44 30.37 9.62
C THR A 665 -2.82 29.80 9.94
N TRP A 666 -2.92 28.50 10.25
CA TRP A 666 -4.18 27.77 10.47
C TRP A 666 -5.12 28.37 11.54
N ARG A 667 -4.61 29.20 12.45
CA ARG A 667 -5.40 29.91 13.47
C ARG A 667 -6.02 31.23 12.99
N LYS A 668 -5.54 31.77 11.86
CA LYS A 668 -6.05 33.01 11.26
C LYS A 668 -7.31 32.71 10.45
N LYS A 669 -8.20 33.69 10.33
CA LYS A 669 -9.38 33.55 9.49
C LYS A 669 -9.01 33.66 8.01
N SER A 670 -9.80 33.01 7.15
CA SER A 670 -9.66 33.13 5.69
C SER A 670 -9.84 34.60 5.28
N GLY A 671 -8.78 35.20 4.71
CA GLY A 671 -8.70 36.63 4.38
C GLY A 671 -7.74 37.45 5.25
N GLU A 672 -7.30 36.94 6.41
CA GLU A 672 -6.29 37.58 7.29
C GLU A 672 -4.86 37.09 7.00
N VAL A 673 -4.71 36.10 6.11
CA VAL A 673 -3.43 35.52 5.70
C VAL A 673 -2.86 36.35 4.57
N THR A 674 -1.64 36.88 4.73
CA THR A 674 -1.00 37.67 3.68
C THR A 674 -0.41 36.75 2.59
N PRO A 675 -0.24 37.22 1.35
CA PRO A 675 0.40 36.43 0.29
C PRO A 675 1.80 35.93 0.67
N GLU A 676 2.56 36.69 1.46
CA GLU A 676 3.88 36.31 1.96
C GLU A 676 3.79 35.13 2.94
N GLU A 677 2.81 35.15 3.85
CA GLU A 677 2.61 34.06 4.80
C GLU A 677 2.11 32.78 4.11
N GLU A 678 1.30 32.92 3.06
CA GLU A 678 0.88 31.78 2.24
C GLU A 678 2.08 31.19 1.49
N ASN A 679 2.96 32.04 0.95
CA ASN A 679 4.21 31.60 0.36
C ASN A 679 5.12 30.89 1.38
N GLU A 680 5.22 31.38 2.61
CA GLU A 680 5.95 30.68 3.68
C GLU A 680 5.40 29.25 3.91
N ASN A 681 4.08 29.08 3.98
CA ASN A 681 3.44 27.77 4.10
C ASN A 681 3.78 26.86 2.91
N HIS A 682 3.79 27.39 1.68
CA HIS A 682 4.16 26.66 0.47
C HIS A 682 5.62 26.20 0.51
N ILE A 683 6.55 27.07 0.94
CA ILE A 683 7.97 26.72 1.10
C ILE A 683 8.13 25.64 2.17
N HIS A 684 7.40 25.73 3.29
CA HIS A 684 7.43 24.70 4.34
C HIS A 684 6.97 23.33 3.84
N LEU A 685 5.94 23.28 2.99
CA LEU A 685 5.46 22.04 2.37
C LEU A 685 6.48 21.48 1.38
N LEU A 686 6.95 22.32 0.45
CA LEU A 686 7.94 21.93 -0.55
C LEU A 686 9.23 21.41 0.10
N SER A 687 9.70 22.07 1.15
CA SER A 687 10.87 21.66 1.93
C SER A 687 10.72 20.25 2.51
N LYS A 688 9.56 19.91 3.09
CA LYS A 688 9.28 18.56 3.62
C LYS A 688 9.23 17.51 2.50
N LEU A 689 8.55 17.81 1.39
CA LEU A 689 8.44 16.89 0.25
C LEU A 689 9.82 16.63 -0.38
N CYS A 690 10.62 17.67 -0.61
CA CYS A 690 11.99 17.53 -1.12
C CYS A 690 12.91 16.79 -0.15
N ALA A 691 12.79 17.02 1.15
CA ALA A 691 13.58 16.29 2.15
C ALA A 691 13.22 14.81 2.21
N ILE A 692 11.94 14.45 2.06
CA ILE A 692 11.50 13.05 1.90
C ILE A 692 12.12 12.45 0.62
N GLY A 693 12.07 13.17 -0.51
CA GLY A 693 12.72 12.75 -1.75
C GLY A 693 14.23 12.51 -1.60
N TYR A 694 14.93 13.44 -0.96
CA TYR A 694 16.36 13.32 -0.64
C TYR A 694 16.68 12.08 0.20
N MET A 695 15.86 11.80 1.22
CA MET A 695 16.05 10.61 2.07
C MET A 695 15.79 9.30 1.33
N LEU A 696 14.86 9.29 0.37
CA LEU A 696 14.53 8.11 -0.44
C LEU A 696 15.58 7.80 -1.52
N MET A 697 16.23 8.83 -2.07
CA MET A 697 17.30 8.64 -3.05
C MET A 697 18.43 7.83 -2.41
N GLU A 698 18.88 6.75 -3.04
CA GLU A 698 20.03 5.99 -2.55
C GLU A 698 21.35 6.71 -2.83
N ALA A 699 21.41 7.48 -3.92
CA ALA A 699 22.61 8.24 -4.26
C ALA A 699 22.93 9.30 -3.20
N LYS A 700 24.21 9.43 -2.87
CA LYS A 700 24.74 10.49 -2.01
C LYS A 700 25.63 11.40 -2.84
N ASP A 701 25.36 12.70 -2.76
CA ASP A 701 26.19 13.74 -3.36
C ASP A 701 26.98 14.43 -2.25
N SER A 702 28.31 14.48 -2.40
CA SER A 702 29.19 15.17 -1.46
C SER A 702 28.90 16.66 -1.35
N ASN A 703 28.36 17.28 -2.41
CA ASN A 703 28.03 18.70 -2.42
C ASN A 703 26.72 19.01 -1.66
N VAL A 704 25.89 18.00 -1.38
CA VAL A 704 24.54 18.16 -0.82
C VAL A 704 24.34 17.29 0.43
N ALA A 705 25.43 16.80 1.03
CA ALA A 705 25.39 15.91 2.19
C ALA A 705 24.86 16.62 3.45
N ARG A 706 23.59 16.38 3.78
CA ARG A 706 22.87 16.99 4.90
C ARG A 706 22.16 15.95 5.77
N ALA A 707 22.04 16.23 7.07
CA ALA A 707 21.09 15.59 7.95
C ALA A 707 19.77 16.38 7.94
N VAL A 708 18.66 15.66 7.76
CA VAL A 708 17.31 16.25 7.80
C VAL A 708 16.85 16.30 9.27
N ILE A 709 16.37 17.45 9.72
CA ILE A 709 16.02 17.69 11.12
C ILE A 709 14.57 18.20 11.20
N GLY A 710 13.66 17.36 11.66
CA GLY A 710 12.29 17.74 11.99
C GLY A 710 12.20 18.37 13.37
N MET A 711 11.79 19.64 13.43
CA MET A 711 11.66 20.41 14.67
C MET A 711 10.31 21.14 14.75
N ASP A 712 9.90 21.49 15.96
CA ASP A 712 8.68 22.28 16.18
C ASP A 712 8.93 23.74 15.76
N GLY A 713 8.03 24.30 14.95
CA GLY A 713 8.20 25.64 14.39
C GLY A 713 7.76 26.79 15.31
N LYS A 714 7.06 26.49 16.41
CA LYS A 714 6.83 27.43 17.53
C LYS A 714 7.57 26.93 18.77
N GLN A 715 8.62 27.63 19.18
CA GLN A 715 9.11 27.56 20.56
C GLN A 715 8.14 28.40 21.41
N SER A 716 7.48 27.78 22.38
CA SER A 716 6.77 28.53 23.41
C SER A 716 7.76 29.41 24.18
N GLU A 717 7.33 30.62 24.55
CA GLU A 717 8.14 31.60 25.30
C GLU A 717 8.63 31.08 26.66
N VAL A 718 8.07 29.94 27.13
CA VAL A 718 8.31 29.35 28.45
C VAL A 718 8.99 27.97 28.38
N GLY A 719 9.40 27.49 27.19
CA GLY A 719 10.04 26.18 27.07
C GLY A 719 9.09 24.97 27.23
N GLU A 720 7.77 25.19 27.18
CA GLU A 720 6.78 24.13 27.00
C GLU A 720 6.94 23.51 25.61
N SER A 721 7.37 22.25 25.56
CA SER A 721 7.46 21.45 24.34
C SER A 721 6.05 21.11 23.85
N ASN A 722 5.67 21.58 22.66
CA ASN A 722 4.47 21.11 21.96
C ASN A 722 4.74 19.73 21.34
N GLY A 723 4.67 18.68 22.17
CA GLY A 723 4.78 17.32 21.69
C GLY A 723 3.69 16.99 20.65
N ARG A 724 3.96 15.99 19.80
CA ARG A 724 3.01 15.40 18.82
C ARG A 724 2.67 16.23 17.56
N SER A 725 3.53 17.15 17.15
CA SER A 725 3.47 17.84 15.84
C SER A 725 3.57 16.95 14.59
N GLY A 726 3.85 15.65 14.76
CA GLY A 726 3.93 14.69 13.64
C GLY A 726 5.33 14.53 13.03
N LYS A 727 6.37 15.20 13.55
CA LYS A 727 7.77 15.04 13.11
C LYS A 727 8.25 13.58 13.07
N SER A 728 7.94 12.77 14.09
CA SER A 728 8.35 11.36 14.12
C SER A 728 7.59 10.50 13.10
N LEU A 729 6.45 10.97 12.55
CA LEU A 729 5.70 10.24 11.51
C LEU A 729 6.46 10.16 10.17
N ILE A 730 7.39 11.09 9.89
CA ILE A 730 8.29 10.94 8.73
C ILE A 730 9.26 9.77 8.96
N GLY A 731 9.81 9.64 10.17
CA GLY A 731 10.67 8.50 10.52
C GLY A 731 9.93 7.17 10.47
N GLU A 732 8.68 7.14 10.93
CA GLU A 732 7.81 5.97 10.82
C GLU A 732 7.43 5.65 9.36
N LEU A 733 7.17 6.64 8.52
CA LEU A 733 7.02 6.42 7.08
C LEU A 733 8.25 5.73 6.50
N MET A 734 9.45 6.26 6.79
CA MET A 734 10.71 5.71 6.30
C MET A 734 10.95 4.27 6.74
N ARG A 735 10.57 3.92 7.98
CA ARG A 735 10.63 2.55 8.50
C ARG A 735 9.82 1.56 7.66
N ASN A 736 8.68 1.98 7.11
CA ASN A 736 7.83 1.12 6.30
C ASN A 736 8.31 1.00 4.85
N VAL A 737 9.13 1.93 4.36
CA VAL A 737 9.51 1.99 2.94
C VAL A 737 10.96 1.67 2.68
N MET A 738 11.87 1.75 3.65
CA MET A 738 13.28 1.40 3.44
C MET A 738 13.95 0.83 4.70
N PRO A 739 15.08 0.11 4.56
CA PRO A 739 15.86 -0.36 5.72
C PRO A 739 16.44 0.80 6.52
N ILE A 740 16.04 0.90 7.79
CA ILE A 740 16.52 1.95 8.70
C ILE A 740 17.22 1.37 9.93
N ALA A 741 18.12 2.14 10.53
CA ALA A 741 18.56 1.95 11.91
C ALA A 741 17.87 3.00 12.80
N TYR A 742 17.18 2.55 13.84
CA TYR A 742 16.48 3.43 14.77
C TYR A 742 17.31 3.63 16.04
N ILE A 743 17.44 4.88 16.47
CA ILE A 743 18.23 5.24 17.65
C ILE A 743 17.40 6.15 18.57
N PRO A 744 17.20 5.79 19.85
CA PRO A 744 16.53 6.66 20.80
C PRO A 744 17.44 7.83 21.23
N GLY A 745 17.04 9.05 20.91
CA GLY A 745 17.78 10.29 21.17
C GLY A 745 17.70 10.83 22.60
N LYS A 746 16.89 10.23 23.47
CA LYS A 746 16.74 10.63 24.89
C LYS A 746 17.90 10.23 25.79
N ASN A 747 18.86 9.45 25.31
CA ASN A 747 20.00 9.01 26.09
C ASN A 747 21.10 10.08 26.12
N SER A 748 21.42 10.62 27.30
CA SER A 748 22.48 11.63 27.48
C SER A 748 23.89 11.09 27.20
N ASP A 749 24.11 9.78 27.32
CA ASP A 749 25.40 9.14 27.08
C ASP A 749 25.57 8.59 25.66
N ILE A 750 24.67 8.94 24.72
CA ILE A 750 24.72 8.50 23.31
C ILE A 750 26.08 8.77 22.65
N PHE A 751 26.78 9.84 23.08
CA PHE A 751 28.09 10.23 22.54
C PHE A 751 29.27 9.48 23.15
N LYS A 752 29.07 8.76 24.27
CA LYS A 752 30.09 7.94 24.92
C LYS A 752 30.00 6.47 24.52
N ASP A 753 28.87 6.05 23.98
CA ASP A 753 28.64 4.67 23.57
C ASP A 753 29.43 4.34 22.30
N GLN A 754 30.44 3.49 22.44
CA GLN A 754 31.26 3.01 21.31
C GLN A 754 30.46 2.12 20.34
N PHE A 755 29.30 1.62 20.75
CA PHE A 755 28.41 0.73 20.01
C PHE A 755 27.12 1.43 19.54
N VAL A 756 27.04 2.76 19.58
CA VAL A 756 25.85 3.54 19.16
C VAL A 756 25.38 3.20 17.73
N TRP A 757 26.31 2.79 16.87
CA TRP A 757 26.02 2.41 15.47
C TRP A 757 25.85 0.90 15.26
N ASN A 758 25.72 0.09 16.31
CA ASN A 758 25.68 -1.38 16.21
C ASN A 758 24.57 -1.91 15.27
N ASP A 759 23.48 -1.17 15.13
CA ASP A 759 22.36 -1.57 14.26
C ASP A 759 22.50 -1.04 12.81
N VAL A 760 23.55 -0.27 12.53
CA VAL A 760 23.90 0.17 11.17
C VAL A 760 24.62 -0.98 10.45
N MET A 761 23.96 -1.54 9.44
CA MET A 761 24.48 -2.63 8.61
C MET A 761 24.77 -2.13 7.19
N GLU A 762 25.46 -2.92 6.37
CA GLU A 762 25.74 -2.62 4.94
C GLU A 762 24.46 -2.30 4.13
N LYS A 763 23.31 -2.83 4.56
CA LYS A 763 22.00 -2.60 3.92
C LYS A 763 21.23 -1.38 4.43
N THR A 764 21.65 -0.77 5.54
CA THR A 764 20.94 0.36 6.16
C THR A 764 21.03 1.60 5.27
N LYS A 765 19.89 2.20 4.93
CA LYS A 765 19.82 3.38 4.03
C LYS A 765 19.59 4.68 4.78
N LEU A 766 18.91 4.63 5.92
CA LEU A 766 18.63 5.79 6.76
C LEU A 766 18.87 5.47 8.24
N VAL A 767 19.48 6.40 8.96
CA VAL A 767 19.52 6.40 10.43
C VAL A 767 18.46 7.39 10.91
N PHE A 768 17.52 6.89 11.72
CA PHE A 768 16.49 7.72 12.34
C PHE A 768 16.79 7.88 13.83
N ILE A 769 17.14 9.10 14.25
CA ILE A 769 17.37 9.47 15.65
C ILE A 769 16.14 10.23 16.15
N ASP A 770 15.35 9.59 17.00
CA ASP A 770 14.06 10.13 17.44
C ASP A 770 14.15 10.74 18.84
N ASP A 771 13.36 11.79 19.07
CA ASP A 771 13.19 12.46 20.37
C ASP A 771 14.50 12.92 21.03
N VAL A 772 15.29 13.66 20.25
CA VAL A 772 16.60 14.16 20.68
C VAL A 772 16.50 15.31 21.70
N LEU A 773 17.35 15.26 22.75
CA LEU A 773 17.44 16.26 23.82
C LEU A 773 17.91 17.66 23.32
N GLN A 774 17.54 18.71 24.05
CA GLN A 774 17.87 20.11 23.69
C GLN A 774 19.38 20.39 23.57
N ASN A 775 20.22 19.67 24.32
CA ASN A 775 21.67 19.84 24.36
C ASN A 775 22.42 18.83 23.46
N PHE A 776 21.76 18.24 22.48
CA PHE A 776 22.37 17.31 21.55
C PHE A 776 23.52 17.94 20.78
N ASN A 777 24.70 17.33 20.87
CA ASN A 777 25.88 17.76 20.14
C ASN A 777 25.82 17.28 18.68
N PHE A 778 25.28 18.13 17.80
CA PHE A 778 25.16 17.82 16.37
C PHE A 778 26.52 17.70 15.66
N GLU A 779 27.57 18.36 16.14
CA GLU A 779 28.92 18.28 15.54
C GLU A 779 29.47 16.85 15.53
N PHE A 780 29.04 16.02 16.49
CA PHE A 780 29.39 14.60 16.55
C PHE A 780 29.04 13.84 15.25
N LEU A 781 28.01 14.30 14.53
CA LEU A 781 27.54 13.66 13.30
C LEU A 781 28.26 14.17 12.04
N PHE A 782 29.09 15.21 12.12
CA PHE A 782 29.75 15.78 10.93
C PHE A 782 30.55 14.74 10.14
N PRO A 783 31.38 13.87 10.76
CA PRO A 783 32.11 12.84 10.03
C PRO A 783 31.16 11.85 9.33
N ASN A 784 30.05 11.50 9.96
CA ASN A 784 29.06 10.56 9.42
C ASN A 784 28.26 11.16 8.25
N ILE A 785 28.01 12.47 8.26
CA ILE A 785 27.28 13.18 7.21
C ILE A 785 28.14 13.29 5.96
N THR A 786 29.39 13.77 6.09
CA THR A 786 30.23 14.15 4.93
C THR A 786 31.34 13.15 4.60
N GLY A 787 31.52 12.08 5.36
CA GLY A 787 32.61 11.12 5.19
C GLY A 787 32.21 9.65 5.31
N ASP A 788 33.23 8.81 5.48
CA ASP A 788 33.05 7.37 5.69
C ASP A 788 32.53 7.09 7.10
N TRP A 789 31.70 6.05 7.23
CA TRP A 789 31.01 5.73 8.47
C TRP A 789 31.60 4.48 9.11
N SER A 790 32.34 4.67 10.20
CA SER A 790 32.87 3.57 11.02
C SER A 790 31.81 3.01 11.98
N VAL A 791 31.68 1.68 12.02
CA VAL A 791 30.77 0.96 12.91
C VAL A 791 31.55 -0.07 13.73
N ASN A 792 31.39 -0.02 15.06
CA ASN A 792 31.91 -1.04 15.98
C ASN A 792 30.77 -1.97 16.38
N TYR A 793 30.85 -3.24 15.98
CA TYR A 793 29.87 -4.25 16.40
C TYR A 793 30.25 -4.89 17.72
N LYS A 794 29.25 -5.11 18.59
CA LYS A 794 29.48 -5.80 19.87
C LYS A 794 29.86 -7.26 19.62
N GLY A 795 31.09 -7.63 20.01
CA GLY A 795 31.64 -8.97 19.77
C GLY A 795 32.08 -9.24 18.32
N GLY A 796 32.01 -8.22 17.44
CA GLY A 796 32.40 -8.31 16.03
C GLY A 796 33.63 -7.47 15.69
N ARG A 797 34.04 -7.52 14.41
CA ARG A 797 35.09 -6.63 13.88
C ARG A 797 34.51 -5.26 13.56
N ARG A 798 35.32 -4.21 13.70
CA ARG A 798 34.99 -2.87 13.21
C ARG A 798 34.93 -2.88 11.68
N ILE A 799 33.88 -2.30 11.12
CA ILE A 799 33.74 -2.08 9.67
C ILE A 799 33.70 -0.58 9.38
N THR A 800 34.00 -0.19 8.14
CA THR A 800 33.85 1.20 7.69
C THR A 800 33.12 1.20 6.36
N LEU A 801 31.93 1.80 6.36
CA LEU A 801 31.11 1.99 5.16
C LEU A 801 31.60 3.23 4.42
N SER A 802 31.85 3.10 3.11
CA SER A 802 32.24 4.25 2.28
C SER A 802 31.12 5.31 2.25
N PHE A 803 31.46 6.59 2.02
CA PHE A 803 30.48 7.68 1.92
C PHE A 803 29.30 7.37 0.99
N SER A 804 29.56 6.74 -0.15
CA SER A 804 28.53 6.39 -1.15
C SER A 804 27.53 5.33 -0.68
N GLN A 805 27.92 4.51 0.30
CA GLN A 805 27.13 3.39 0.84
C GLN A 805 26.64 3.67 2.26
N SER A 806 27.18 4.69 2.92
CA SER A 806 26.76 5.05 4.27
C SER A 806 25.37 5.67 4.28
N PRO A 807 24.56 5.44 5.33
CA PRO A 807 23.19 5.91 5.37
C PRO A 807 23.08 7.45 5.41
N LYS A 808 21.89 7.96 5.10
CA LYS A 808 21.48 9.35 5.41
C LYS A 808 20.97 9.44 6.85
N ILE A 809 20.78 10.66 7.37
CA ILE A 809 20.35 10.89 8.75
C ILE A 809 19.04 11.70 8.78
N TYR A 810 18.06 11.20 9.51
CA TYR A 810 16.88 11.93 9.94
C TYR A 810 16.86 12.08 11.46
N ILE A 811 16.62 13.30 11.95
CA ILE A 811 16.53 13.62 13.37
C ILE A 811 15.16 14.23 13.65
N ALA A 812 14.45 13.75 14.67
CA ALA A 812 13.26 14.40 15.18
C ALA A 812 13.52 14.94 16.60
N THR A 813 13.16 16.20 16.84
CA THR A 813 13.35 16.87 18.13
C THR A 813 12.26 17.88 18.43
N ASN A 814 11.93 18.07 19.70
CA ASN A 814 11.00 19.12 20.15
C ASN A 814 11.69 20.50 20.27
N HIS A 815 13.01 20.58 20.05
CA HIS A 815 13.80 21.78 20.29
C HIS A 815 14.68 22.13 19.09
N ALA A 816 15.03 23.42 18.94
CA ALA A 816 16.05 23.82 17.99
C ALA A 816 17.41 23.24 18.41
N ILE A 817 18.12 22.60 17.46
CA ILE A 817 19.49 22.12 17.66
C ILE A 817 20.43 23.32 17.74
N ARG A 818 21.33 23.34 18.74
CA ARG A 818 22.31 24.41 18.94
C ARG A 818 23.48 24.26 17.96
N GLY A 819 23.92 25.38 17.38
CA GLY A 819 25.04 25.46 16.44
C GLY A 819 24.89 26.67 15.51
N THR A 820 25.97 27.41 15.28
CA THR A 820 25.98 28.58 14.38
C THR A 820 27.23 28.53 13.49
N GLY A 821 27.12 29.08 12.27
CA GLY A 821 28.21 29.14 11.29
C GLY A 821 27.99 28.27 10.05
N SER A 822 28.81 28.50 9.03
CA SER A 822 28.72 27.84 7.71
C SER A 822 28.79 26.31 7.80
N SER A 823 29.63 25.78 8.68
CA SER A 823 29.78 24.33 8.89
C SER A 823 28.49 23.63 9.31
N PHE A 824 27.62 24.32 10.04
CA PHE A 824 26.30 23.82 10.45
C PHE A 824 25.28 23.97 9.33
N THR A 825 25.20 25.16 8.70
CA THR A 825 24.21 25.45 7.65
C THR A 825 24.36 24.54 6.43
N ASP A 826 25.58 24.11 6.11
CA ASP A 826 25.84 23.21 4.98
C ASP A 826 25.47 21.75 5.27
N ARG A 827 25.39 21.36 6.54
CA ARG A 827 25.13 19.98 6.99
C ARG A 827 23.73 19.78 7.57
N GLN A 828 22.96 20.85 7.74
CA GLN A 828 21.60 20.80 8.27
C GLN A 828 20.57 21.09 7.18
N TRP A 829 19.47 20.35 7.22
CA TRP A 829 18.24 20.68 6.51
C TRP A 829 17.11 20.72 7.53
N LEU A 830 16.73 21.93 7.93
CA LEU A 830 15.75 22.14 8.99
C LEU A 830 14.33 22.10 8.42
N LEU A 831 13.49 21.24 8.99
CA LEU A 831 12.08 21.12 8.69
C LEU A 831 11.27 21.58 9.89
N ALA A 832 10.63 22.75 9.76
CA ALA A 832 9.71 23.23 10.78
C ALA A 832 8.32 22.62 10.61
N PHE A 833 7.76 22.10 11.70
CA PHE A 833 6.40 21.59 11.79
C PHE A 833 5.50 22.61 12.50
N SER A 834 4.33 22.86 11.92
CA SER A 834 3.29 23.65 12.58
C SER A 834 2.71 22.88 13.77
N ASP A 835 2.06 23.61 14.67
CA ASP A 835 1.35 23.05 15.82
C ASP A 835 -0.13 22.72 15.51
N PHE A 836 -0.45 22.58 14.21
CA PHE A 836 -1.77 22.15 13.74
C PHE A 836 -2.15 20.80 14.36
N TYR A 837 -1.19 19.88 14.39
CA TYR A 837 -1.27 18.66 15.18
C TYR A 837 -0.56 18.85 16.52
N ASN A 838 -1.19 18.41 17.59
CA ASN A 838 -0.74 18.60 18.96
C ASN A 838 -1.36 17.52 19.87
N GLU A 839 -1.30 17.70 21.19
CA GLU A 839 -1.85 16.72 22.12
C GLU A 839 -3.38 16.54 22.01
N SER A 840 -4.08 17.61 21.66
CA SER A 840 -5.55 17.68 21.57
C SER A 840 -6.10 17.41 20.17
N HIS A 841 -5.31 17.63 19.11
CA HIS A 841 -5.71 17.40 17.72
C HIS A 841 -4.68 16.52 17.01
N LYS A 842 -5.05 15.30 16.67
CA LYS A 842 -4.18 14.26 16.12
C LYS A 842 -4.56 13.95 14.67
N PRO A 843 -3.63 13.42 13.86
CA PRO A 843 -3.95 13.03 12.48
C PRO A 843 -5.13 12.05 12.36
N VAL A 844 -5.32 11.15 13.34
CA VAL A 844 -6.47 10.22 13.33
C VAL A 844 -7.82 10.94 13.37
N ASP A 845 -7.89 12.15 13.94
CA ASP A 845 -9.11 12.94 14.04
C ASP A 845 -9.53 13.48 12.66
N ASP A 846 -8.56 13.81 11.79
CA ASP A 846 -8.80 14.27 10.42
C ASP A 846 -9.07 13.11 9.44
N PHE A 847 -8.33 12.01 9.57
CA PHE A 847 -8.30 10.95 8.55
C PHE A 847 -9.11 9.70 8.93
N GLY A 848 -9.61 9.61 10.16
CA GLY A 848 -10.39 8.48 10.66
C GLY A 848 -9.65 7.13 10.68
N ALA A 849 -8.33 7.15 10.49
CA ALA A 849 -7.48 5.97 10.42
C ALA A 849 -6.06 6.28 10.91
N LEU A 850 -5.45 5.34 11.61
CA LEU A 850 -4.06 5.38 12.01
C LEU A 850 -3.15 5.14 10.79
N PHE A 851 -2.20 6.05 10.57
CA PHE A 851 -1.25 5.96 9.45
C PHE A 851 -0.45 4.66 9.48
N PHE A 852 -0.17 4.14 8.28
CA PHE A 852 0.60 2.92 7.97
C PHE A 852 -0.01 1.60 8.47
N THR A 853 -0.85 1.68 9.49
CA THR A 853 -1.37 0.55 10.26
C THR A 853 -2.78 0.17 9.81
N GLU A 854 -3.64 1.17 9.62
CA GLU A 854 -5.04 0.99 9.21
C GLU A 854 -5.29 1.36 7.74
N TRP A 855 -4.26 1.80 7.02
CA TRP A 855 -4.35 2.12 5.60
C TRP A 855 -4.73 0.91 4.75
N ASP A 856 -5.60 1.17 3.78
CA ASP A 856 -5.96 0.20 2.77
C ASP A 856 -4.98 0.19 1.59
N PHE A 857 -5.30 -0.65 0.60
CA PHE A 857 -4.50 -0.73 -0.60
C PHE A 857 -4.44 0.64 -1.29
N ASP A 858 -5.57 1.33 -1.39
CA ASP A 858 -5.66 2.63 -2.06
C ASP A 858 -4.79 3.68 -1.38
N GLN A 859 -4.86 3.81 -0.04
CA GLN A 859 -4.04 4.77 0.70
C GLN A 859 -2.54 4.43 0.64
N TRP A 860 -2.16 3.15 0.72
CA TRP A 860 -0.77 2.76 0.51
C TRP A 860 -0.31 3.05 -0.92
N ASN A 861 -1.15 2.84 -1.93
CA ASN A 861 -0.80 3.07 -3.31
C ASN A 861 -0.63 4.57 -3.59
N LEU A 862 -1.53 5.39 -3.04
CA LEU A 862 -1.41 6.85 -3.03
C LEU A 862 -0.12 7.29 -2.33
N CYS A 863 0.23 6.69 -1.19
CA CYS A 863 1.47 6.99 -0.50
C CYS A 863 2.70 6.64 -1.37
N TRP A 864 2.75 5.49 -2.04
CA TRP A 864 3.84 5.16 -2.97
C TRP A 864 3.97 6.15 -4.14
N ASN A 865 2.83 6.59 -4.70
CA ASN A 865 2.81 7.63 -5.72
C ASN A 865 3.29 8.98 -5.16
N LEU A 866 2.96 9.32 -3.91
CA LEU A 866 3.50 10.49 -3.22
C LEU A 866 5.02 10.40 -3.06
N LEU A 867 5.55 9.25 -2.66
CA LEU A 867 7.00 9.06 -2.50
C LEU A 867 7.76 9.20 -3.82
N ALA A 868 7.20 8.67 -4.91
CA ALA A 868 7.73 8.92 -6.24
C ALA A 868 7.69 10.42 -6.59
N ASN A 869 6.57 11.09 -6.33
CA ASN A 869 6.43 12.53 -6.54
C ASN A 869 7.43 13.35 -5.70
N CYS A 870 7.71 12.97 -4.46
CA CYS A 870 8.72 13.59 -3.59
C CYS A 870 10.12 13.50 -4.19
N ILE A 871 10.49 12.36 -4.77
CA ILE A 871 11.76 12.20 -5.49
C ILE A 871 11.81 13.14 -6.70
N GLN A 872 10.74 13.22 -7.50
CA GLN A 872 10.68 14.13 -8.64
C GLN A 872 10.83 15.60 -8.21
N LEU A 873 10.16 16.00 -7.13
CA LEU A 873 10.27 17.34 -6.56
C LEU A 873 11.70 17.63 -6.09
N TYR A 874 12.35 16.68 -5.40
CA TYR A 874 13.74 16.83 -5.00
C TYR A 874 14.69 16.96 -6.20
N LEU A 875 14.52 16.14 -7.24
CA LEU A 875 15.32 16.23 -8.46
C LEU A 875 15.08 17.53 -9.26
N THR A 876 13.94 18.19 -9.02
CA THR A 876 13.57 19.45 -9.69
C THR A 876 14.06 20.67 -8.91
N PHE A 877 13.81 20.72 -7.60
CA PHE A 877 14.05 21.90 -6.77
C PHE A 877 15.30 21.78 -5.88
N GLY A 878 15.84 20.58 -5.71
CA GLY A 878 17.00 20.34 -4.83
C GLY A 878 16.69 20.60 -3.36
N VAL A 879 17.66 21.20 -2.66
CA VAL A 879 17.51 21.59 -1.26
C VAL A 879 16.69 22.87 -1.16
N VAL A 880 15.50 22.77 -0.58
CA VAL A 880 14.64 23.91 -0.27
C VAL A 880 14.68 24.14 1.22
N GLN A 881 15.37 25.19 1.67
CA GLN A 881 15.38 25.57 3.09
C GLN A 881 14.07 26.28 3.42
N ALA A 882 13.48 25.90 4.56
CA ALA A 882 12.35 26.63 5.10
C ALA A 882 12.75 28.08 5.43
N PRO A 883 11.83 29.06 5.40
CA PRO A 883 12.12 30.46 5.72
C PRO A 883 12.63 30.54 7.17
N GLY A 884 13.94 30.67 7.32
CA GLY A 884 14.65 30.72 8.59
C GLY A 884 14.92 32.14 9.08
N GLU A 885 14.62 33.16 8.28
CA GLU A 885 14.98 34.56 8.56
C GLU A 885 14.28 35.11 9.80
N ARG A 886 13.09 34.59 10.15
CA ARG A 886 12.42 34.93 11.42
C ARG A 886 13.07 34.29 12.65
N LEU A 887 14.05 33.38 12.53
CA LEU A 887 14.66 32.70 13.68
C LEU A 887 15.77 33.54 14.32
N GLU A 888 16.52 34.32 13.54
CA GLU A 888 17.45 35.33 14.08
C GLU A 888 16.69 36.50 14.70
N GLU A 889 15.64 37.00 14.04
CA GLU A 889 14.77 38.04 14.59
C GLU A 889 14.03 37.57 15.86
N ARG A 890 13.53 36.32 15.89
CA ARG A 890 12.91 35.73 17.09
C ARG A 890 13.92 35.48 18.21
N LYS A 891 15.16 35.05 17.90
CA LYS A 891 16.24 34.96 18.89
C LYS A 891 16.62 36.34 19.44
N LEU A 892 16.74 37.35 18.58
CA LEU A 892 16.95 38.74 18.97
C LEU A 892 15.83 39.23 19.89
N ARG A 893 14.56 39.02 19.49
CA ARG A 893 13.37 39.37 20.28
C ARG A 893 13.35 38.69 21.65
N GLN A 894 13.72 37.41 21.70
CA GLN A 894 13.83 36.64 22.94
C GLN A 894 14.98 37.11 23.85
N GLU A 895 16.14 37.45 23.27
CA GLU A 895 17.28 37.98 24.04
C GLU A 895 17.02 39.39 24.58
N ILE A 896 16.25 40.22 23.87
CA ILE A 896 15.81 41.54 24.33
C ILE A 896 14.75 41.39 25.45
N GLY A 897 13.70 40.63 25.18
CA GLY A 897 12.55 40.38 26.06
C GLY A 897 11.37 41.33 25.80
N GLU A 898 10.14 40.81 25.80
CA GLU A 898 8.92 41.56 25.44
C GLU A 898 8.72 42.82 26.27
N THR A 899 8.91 42.76 27.59
CA THR A 899 8.75 43.94 28.46
C THR A 899 9.71 45.07 28.09
N PHE A 900 10.94 44.72 27.69
CA PHE A 900 11.93 45.70 27.23
C PHE A 900 11.51 46.31 25.90
N ILE A 901 10.96 45.50 24.98
CA ILE A 901 10.49 45.96 23.67
C ILE A 901 9.29 46.89 23.83
N SER A 902 8.27 46.50 24.60
CA SER A 902 7.09 47.33 24.84
C SER A 902 7.45 48.67 25.47
N TRP A 903 8.34 48.67 26.46
CA TRP A 903 8.87 49.91 27.05
C TRP A 903 9.59 50.77 26.01
N ALA A 904 10.50 50.18 25.23
CA ALA A 904 11.30 50.92 24.27
C ALA A 904 10.44 51.45 23.10
N ASP A 905 9.43 50.70 22.64
CA ASP A 905 8.48 51.13 21.61
C ASP A 905 7.67 52.34 22.09
N GLU A 906 7.20 52.30 23.34
CA GLU A 906 6.47 53.41 23.94
C GLU A 906 7.37 54.62 24.18
N TYR A 907 8.55 54.41 24.78
CA TYR A 907 9.50 55.47 25.10
C TYR A 907 10.03 56.17 23.84
N PHE A 908 10.31 55.44 22.76
CA PHE A 908 10.81 56.03 21.50
C PHE A 908 9.70 56.31 20.48
N SER A 909 8.42 56.19 20.86
CA SER A 909 7.30 56.66 20.03
C SER A 909 7.21 58.19 19.97
N ALA A 910 7.68 58.87 21.03
CA ALA A 910 7.74 60.32 21.06
C ALA A 910 8.94 60.82 20.23
N PRO A 911 8.72 61.71 19.23
CA PRO A 911 9.80 62.25 18.39
C PRO A 911 10.92 62.95 19.19
N GLU A 912 10.59 63.44 20.39
CA GLU A 912 11.49 64.12 21.31
C GLU A 912 12.62 63.22 21.87
N HIS A 913 12.48 61.90 21.75
CA HIS A 913 13.46 60.93 22.24
C HIS A 913 14.35 60.34 21.13
N ILE A 914 14.07 60.65 19.86
CA ILE A 914 14.87 60.24 18.70
C ILE A 914 15.90 61.33 18.38
N GLY A 915 17.14 60.96 18.08
CA GLY A 915 18.24 61.90 17.79
C GLY A 915 18.82 62.63 19.01
N CYS A 916 18.23 62.43 20.20
CA CYS A 916 18.68 63.04 21.45
C CYS A 916 19.79 62.23 22.15
N ARG A 917 20.69 62.92 22.84
CA ARG A 917 21.76 62.31 23.65
C ARG A 917 21.25 62.03 25.05
N LEU A 918 20.78 60.81 25.29
CA LEU A 918 20.09 60.40 26.53
C LEU A 918 21.07 59.74 27.51
N VAL A 919 20.87 59.96 28.82
CA VAL A 919 21.72 59.38 29.86
C VAL A 919 21.33 57.91 30.07
N LYS A 920 22.30 56.98 29.94
CA LYS A 920 22.05 55.53 30.11
C LYS A 920 21.39 55.18 31.44
N LYS A 921 21.79 55.84 32.52
CA LYS A 921 21.24 55.60 33.86
C LYS A 921 19.75 55.95 33.91
N GLU A 922 19.35 57.08 33.33
CA GLU A 922 17.95 57.51 33.28
C GLU A 922 17.10 56.56 32.43
N LEU A 923 17.63 56.06 31.31
CA LEU A 923 16.97 55.03 30.50
C LEU A 923 16.76 53.72 31.27
N PHE A 924 17.76 53.30 32.03
CA PHE A 924 17.65 52.09 32.87
C PHE A 924 16.64 52.30 34.01
N ASP A 925 16.65 53.47 34.65
CA ASP A 925 15.70 53.83 35.69
C ASP A 925 14.26 53.91 35.13
N ALA A 926 14.08 54.42 33.91
CA ALA A 926 12.79 54.45 33.20
C ALA A 926 12.25 53.03 32.90
N LEU A 927 13.10 52.10 32.44
CA LEU A 927 12.70 50.68 32.28
C LEU A 927 12.29 50.06 33.62
N CYS A 928 13.01 50.37 34.70
CA CYS A 928 12.68 49.85 36.03
C CYS A 928 11.44 50.50 36.66
N LEU A 929 11.06 51.71 36.23
CA LEU A 929 9.79 52.34 36.59
C LEU A 929 8.63 51.72 35.82
N TYR A 930 8.85 51.36 34.56
CA TYR A 930 7.88 50.66 33.71
C TYR A 930 7.54 49.26 34.25
N ASP A 931 8.55 48.50 34.65
CA ASP A 931 8.38 47.23 35.36
C ASP A 931 9.49 47.04 36.43
N PRO A 932 9.15 47.15 37.73
CA PRO A 932 10.10 46.98 38.83
C PRO A 932 10.82 45.63 38.85
N ALA A 933 10.24 44.57 38.25
CA ALA A 933 10.87 43.25 38.18
C ALA A 933 12.12 43.24 37.30
N GLN A 934 12.26 44.20 36.36
CA GLN A 934 13.40 44.28 35.45
C GLN A 934 14.75 44.54 36.16
N ARG A 935 14.73 45.06 37.40
CA ARG A 935 15.95 45.21 38.24
C ARG A 935 16.63 43.87 38.54
N LYS A 936 15.86 42.77 38.58
CA LYS A 936 16.38 41.41 38.82
C LYS A 936 16.98 40.79 37.56
N TYR A 937 16.50 41.19 36.38
CA TYR A 937 16.81 40.55 35.09
C TYR A 937 17.78 41.34 34.21
N ASN A 938 18.04 42.61 34.52
CA ASN A 938 18.94 43.47 33.75
C ASN A 938 20.03 44.08 34.64
N THR A 939 21.29 43.78 34.32
CA THR A 939 22.46 44.47 34.88
C THR A 939 22.83 45.66 33.99
N PRO A 940 23.63 46.63 34.47
CA PRO A 940 24.06 47.76 33.64
C PRO A 940 24.80 47.36 32.35
N ALA A 941 25.42 46.17 32.32
CA ALA A 941 26.06 45.60 31.14
C ALA A 941 25.05 44.91 30.21
N SER A 942 24.10 44.13 30.74
CA SER A 942 23.08 43.46 29.91
C SER A 942 22.07 44.44 29.33
N PHE A 943 21.75 45.53 30.04
CA PHE A 943 20.88 46.60 29.55
C PHE A 943 21.41 47.20 28.23
N LYS A 944 22.70 47.58 28.19
CA LYS A 944 23.34 48.09 26.98
C LYS A 944 23.27 47.09 25.83
N LYS A 945 23.60 45.83 26.10
CA LYS A 945 23.57 44.76 25.09
C LYS A 945 22.18 44.60 24.48
N LYS A 946 21.14 44.54 25.31
CA LYS A 946 19.73 44.45 24.88
C LYS A 946 19.27 45.70 24.13
N PHE A 947 19.71 46.88 24.55
CA PHE A 947 19.38 48.14 23.89
C PHE A 947 19.97 48.22 22.46
N VAL A 948 21.22 47.78 22.28
CA VAL A 948 21.85 47.69 20.95
C VAL A 948 21.12 46.67 20.07
N MET A 949 20.72 45.52 20.64
CA MET A 949 19.91 44.52 19.94
C MET A 949 18.54 45.06 19.53
N TYR A 950 17.89 45.85 20.39
CA TYR A 950 16.63 46.54 20.08
C TYR A 950 16.79 47.53 18.93
N CYS A 951 17.84 48.36 18.93
CA CYS A 951 18.10 49.29 17.82
C CYS A 951 18.28 48.54 16.50
N LYS A 952 19.09 47.47 16.51
CA LYS A 952 19.28 46.59 15.34
C LYS A 952 17.96 45.96 14.88
N TRP A 953 17.12 45.51 15.81
CA TRP A 953 15.83 44.88 15.52
C TRP A 953 14.81 45.86 14.93
N LYS A 954 14.76 47.11 15.40
CA LYS A 954 13.89 48.18 14.85
C LYS A 954 14.40 48.84 13.57
N GLY A 955 15.62 48.52 13.13
CA GLY A 955 16.27 49.24 12.04
C GLY A 955 16.76 50.64 12.42
N PHE A 956 16.95 50.91 13.71
CA PHE A 956 17.57 52.13 14.21
C PHE A 956 19.10 52.00 14.26
N VAL A 957 19.79 53.14 14.18
CA VAL A 957 21.23 53.22 14.37
C VAL A 957 21.53 53.62 15.81
N PHE A 958 22.28 52.79 16.53
CA PHE A 958 22.74 53.08 17.88
C PHE A 958 23.98 53.98 17.83
N ASN A 959 23.92 55.12 18.52
CA ASN A 959 24.95 56.16 18.54
C ASN A 959 25.38 56.61 17.12
N PRO A 960 24.46 57.16 16.30
CA PRO A 960 24.74 57.58 14.92
C PRO A 960 25.92 58.56 14.80
N GLN A 961 26.17 59.39 15.81
CA GLN A 961 27.31 60.32 15.90
C GLN A 961 28.69 59.64 15.89
N LYS A 962 28.75 58.30 16.04
CA LYS A 962 29.99 57.50 15.97
C LYS A 962 30.30 56.99 14.57
N TYR A 963 29.42 57.27 13.61
CA TYR A 963 29.54 56.90 12.22
C TYR A 963 29.67 58.16 11.35
N ASP A 964 30.41 58.03 10.25
CA ASP A 964 30.50 59.07 9.22
C ASP A 964 29.16 59.16 8.46
N SER A 965 28.60 60.36 8.42
CA SER A 965 27.32 60.66 7.77
C SER A 965 27.33 60.48 6.25
N LYS A 966 28.50 60.45 5.60
CA LYS A 966 28.64 60.28 4.15
C LYS A 966 28.97 58.85 3.74
N THR A 967 29.82 58.17 4.50
CA THR A 967 30.31 56.82 4.15
C THR A 967 29.64 55.70 4.94
N GLY A 968 28.94 56.02 6.04
CA GLY A 968 28.34 55.04 6.94
C GLY A 968 29.36 54.22 7.76
N LEU A 969 30.66 54.51 7.63
CA LEU A 969 31.73 53.81 8.33
C LEU A 969 31.92 54.36 9.75
N PRO A 970 32.30 53.52 10.73
CA PRO A 970 32.57 53.98 12.09
C PRO A 970 33.86 54.82 12.13
N TYR A 971 33.88 55.88 12.95
CA TYR A 971 35.08 56.71 13.13
C TYR A 971 36.25 55.97 13.81
N GLN A 972 35.95 54.91 14.58
CA GLN A 972 36.92 54.10 15.29
C GLN A 972 36.50 52.63 15.24
N VAL A 973 37.49 51.75 15.05
CA VAL A 973 37.34 50.30 15.14
C VAL A 973 38.28 49.73 16.20
N ASP A 974 37.86 48.64 16.84
CA ASP A 974 38.70 47.92 17.79
C ASP A 974 39.72 47.00 17.08
N LYS A 975 40.49 46.24 17.86
CA LYS A 975 41.54 45.33 17.36
C LYS A 975 41.01 44.20 16.45
N ASP A 976 39.71 43.92 16.52
CA ASP A 976 39.03 42.89 15.73
C ASP A 976 38.24 43.50 14.55
N GLY A 977 38.41 44.81 14.29
CA GLY A 977 37.75 45.54 13.21
C GLY A 977 36.30 45.92 13.49
N ARG A 978 35.84 45.86 14.75
CA ARG A 978 34.44 46.18 15.11
C ARG A 978 34.28 47.66 15.49
N PRO A 979 33.14 48.30 15.16
CA PRO A 979 32.86 49.70 15.51
C PRO A 979 32.96 49.98 17.03
N VAL A 980 33.71 51.01 17.42
CA VAL A 980 33.71 51.54 18.79
C VAL A 980 32.54 52.52 18.94
N VAL A 981 31.41 52.01 19.43
CA VAL A 981 30.13 52.75 19.53
C VAL A 981 29.88 53.39 20.89
N ASP A 982 30.86 53.37 21.81
CA ASP A 982 30.72 53.93 23.15
C ASP A 982 30.71 55.47 23.13
N ASP A 983 29.72 56.10 23.77
CA ASP A 983 29.69 57.54 24.04
C ASP A 983 29.76 57.80 25.55
N LYS A 984 30.91 58.31 26.01
CA LYS A 984 31.19 58.61 27.42
C LYS A 984 31.80 60.00 27.54
N SER A 985 31.23 60.83 28.41
CA SER A 985 31.80 62.14 28.77
C SER A 985 31.62 62.38 30.27
N GLY A 986 32.67 62.82 30.97
CA GLY A 986 32.58 63.14 32.40
C GLY A 986 32.23 61.95 33.31
N GLY A 987 32.57 60.72 32.92
CA GLY A 987 32.24 59.50 33.67
C GLY A 987 30.79 58.99 33.48
N VAL A 988 29.99 59.66 32.65
CA VAL A 988 28.61 59.28 32.31
C VAL A 988 28.57 58.69 30.90
N GLU A 989 27.79 57.62 30.72
CA GLU A 989 27.56 56.95 29.43
C GLU A 989 26.21 57.40 28.83
N TYR A 990 26.21 57.70 27.54
CA TYR A 990 25.07 58.24 26.80
C TYR A 990 24.68 57.34 25.63
N PHE A 991 23.37 57.24 25.37
CA PHE A 991 22.79 56.54 24.23
C PHE A 991 22.01 57.52 23.34
N THR A 992 22.16 57.37 22.03
CA THR A 992 21.43 58.11 21.00
C THR A 992 20.86 57.11 19.99
N VAL A 993 19.60 57.30 19.62
CA VAL A 993 18.89 56.44 18.66
C VAL A 993 18.60 57.26 17.39
N GLY A 994 19.15 56.85 16.25
CA GLY A 994 18.92 57.47 14.95
C GLY A 994 18.00 56.62 14.06
N THR A 995 17.20 57.25 13.20
CA THR A 995 16.25 56.58 12.28
C THR A 995 16.89 56.06 10.99
N GLY A 996 18.23 56.09 10.88
CA GLY A 996 18.99 55.66 9.70
C GLY A 996 18.97 56.65 8.51
N LYS A 997 17.99 57.57 8.44
CA LYS A 997 17.94 58.64 7.41
C LYS A 997 19.07 59.66 7.52
N GLU A 998 19.72 59.77 8.68
CA GLU A 998 20.83 60.69 8.95
C GLU A 998 22.20 60.18 8.43
N ILE A 999 22.28 58.92 7.99
CA ILE A 999 23.55 58.25 7.63
C ILE A 999 23.61 57.85 6.15
N ILE A 1000 22.51 58.01 5.39
CA ILE A 1000 22.46 57.66 3.96
C ILE A 1000 21.66 58.71 3.17
N GLN A 1001 22.35 59.67 2.58
CA GLN A 1001 22.03 60.18 1.24
C GLN A 1001 23.31 60.10 0.39
N PRO A 1002 23.43 59.14 -0.53
CA PRO A 1002 24.39 59.23 -1.62
C PRO A 1002 23.96 60.42 -2.49
N GLY A 1003 24.90 61.30 -2.82
CA GLY A 1003 24.60 62.58 -3.45
C GLY A 1003 23.72 62.47 -4.70
N GLU A 1004 22.60 63.20 -4.68
CA GLU A 1004 22.20 63.95 -5.86
C GLU A 1004 23.10 65.19 -5.90
N ASP A 1005 24.09 65.18 -6.78
CA ASP A 1005 24.86 66.37 -7.11
C ASP A 1005 24.18 67.08 -8.29
N PRO A 1006 23.67 68.31 -8.15
CA PRO A 1006 23.29 69.12 -9.27
C PRO A 1006 24.54 69.80 -9.84
N LEU A 1007 24.99 69.32 -11.01
CA LEU A 1007 25.89 70.02 -11.95
C LEU A 1007 27.35 70.24 -11.46
N ASP A 1008 28.24 69.30 -11.79
CA ASP A 1008 29.65 69.60 -12.09
C ASP A 1008 29.92 69.28 -13.59
N PRO A 1009 30.20 70.28 -14.45
CA PRO A 1009 30.34 70.08 -15.90
C PRO A 1009 31.72 69.57 -16.38
N ASP A 1010 32.70 69.28 -15.52
CA ASP A 1010 34.10 69.10 -15.94
C ASP A 1010 34.75 67.71 -15.69
N LEU A 1011 34.03 66.60 -15.86
CA LEU A 1011 34.64 65.25 -15.85
C LEU A 1011 34.40 64.45 -17.14
N PRO A 1012 35.46 64.15 -17.93
CA PRO A 1012 35.35 63.39 -19.17
C PRO A 1012 35.04 61.91 -18.93
N GLY A 1013 34.21 61.37 -19.83
CA GLY A 1013 33.52 60.09 -19.64
C GLY A 1013 34.33 58.80 -19.88
N ASN A 1014 33.66 57.74 -19.42
CA ASN A 1014 33.69 56.36 -19.90
C ASN A 1014 34.80 55.42 -19.39
N LEU A 1015 34.65 55.03 -18.11
CA LEU A 1015 34.76 53.63 -17.70
C LEU A 1015 33.39 53.21 -17.12
N ARG A 1016 32.51 52.73 -17.99
CA ARG A 1016 31.31 51.94 -17.63
C ARG A 1016 31.67 50.47 -17.76
N LEU A 1017 31.59 49.71 -16.67
CA LEU A 1017 31.32 48.27 -16.55
C LEU A 1017 30.79 48.09 -15.11
N ASP A 1018 29.48 47.99 -14.93
CA ASP A 1018 28.66 46.76 -14.89
C ASP A 1018 28.49 46.24 -13.46
N TYR A 1019 27.30 46.51 -12.90
CA TYR A 1019 26.52 45.60 -12.04
C TYR A 1019 25.04 45.82 -12.31
#